data_AF-A0A1U9KFP7-F1
#
_entry.id   AF-A0A1U9KFP7-F1
#
_cell.length_a   1.000
_cell.length_b   1.000
_cell.length_c   1.000
_cell.angle_alpha   90.00
_cell.angle_beta   90.00
_cell.angle_gamma   90.00
#
_symmetry.space_group_name_H-M   'P 1'
#
loop_
_entity.id
_entity.type
_entity.pdbx_description
1 polymer ?
#
loop_
_entity_poly.entity_id
_entity_poly.type
_entity_poly.pdbx_seq_one_letter_code
_entity_poly.pdbx_strand_id
1 'polypeptide(L)'
;MQLSDAIFSGPAVFEWHGGEAARIPAWHHFDGDWYVATYPGVKRDLAAGIGANALGHYRAIGQRRGYAPNRWFDEGWYRSVHEDVAASIADGEIQSGFQHYVQQGYRNHAPHWLFSEQFYRTHEPDLTGAVLKAAGLANGYDHYLSEGDGGFRAGSLFFDPSVFGASVARQGGADFCVFRCFIDNLDGEADRFRASWYFDPVWYLERYPEVRTLIADRSFSCALHHYLTKGEAAGYSPQAAFSEEFYRERYPDVGACVAAGQFRSGYDHFLAAGAFEGRQPSPEIALVDYAAKPMVRADVGCGIFRDPFAHWVAAQHRQEVGSDDGVLDEAHSKMMFCREAAGLLVEAGRRTLDFSYTGTPAVSVIMVLYNQFPLTLMALASLRDCFPGALELIIIDSGSRDETRRLQEYVSGATIRHLDYNASFLLSCNMALEMVSADAVLYLNNDVKLAPGAVQNALDRLTSDPKIGAVGGKIIRTNGRLQEAGSIIWRDGSAYGYLRDADPNCPEANFVRDVDYCSGAFLMVSTAIARALNGFDVAYAPAYFEESDFCVRIIQNGYRVVYDPFVVIEHLEFGSSCSSSSLALMQRNRRIFVSRQAEFLRGQYPAHAGNAVLARSRPTNGLRILFVEDRIPLRSLGSGYVRSNDIVRSMARQGCAVTVFPVDAHYHSLSRVYGDFPDTVEVLFDRSAEDLDRFLEERAGAFDLVWVGRTHNLARLLPVLHKNSRYLPKTEFILDTEAVISPRRILRDEVLGLAEPSLPNALDLALREEFDCAYFCQKIIAVTDREARFIRRAGHPNVVVIGHSLQARSTRRSFSERKDLLFVGAIVDEASPNLDSLIWFGREVMPKVQAELGSEVRLTVVGSRSRKVDLSCLNEFEGLDLVGEVEDLEPFYDAHRVFIAPTRFAGASLTKFTRALPSVCLLSQAIF
;
A
#
# COMPACT_ATOMS: atom_id res chain seq x y z
N MET A 1 33.91 -19.79 70.43
CA MET A 1 33.85 -18.32 70.60
C MET A 1 33.51 -17.76 69.22
N GLN A 2 32.25 -17.87 68.78
CA GLN A 2 31.21 -16.81 68.84
C GLN A 2 31.76 -15.47 68.30
N LEU A 3 31.31 -14.95 67.15
CA LEU A 3 29.95 -14.43 66.93
C LEU A 3 29.52 -14.40 65.44
N SER A 4 28.25 -14.78 65.23
CA SER A 4 27.26 -14.35 64.23
C SER A 4 27.50 -14.50 62.72
N ASP A 5 27.18 -15.68 62.18
CA ASP A 5 26.65 -15.88 60.81
C ASP A 5 25.12 -15.70 60.77
N ALA A 6 24.60 -14.76 61.56
CA ALA A 6 23.21 -14.37 61.50
C ALA A 6 23.13 -12.96 60.91
N ILE A 7 22.21 -12.83 59.94
CA ILE A 7 21.76 -11.61 59.23
C ILE A 7 22.38 -11.41 57.84
N PHE A 8 21.84 -12.16 56.87
CA PHE A 8 21.29 -11.62 55.61
C PHE A 8 20.19 -12.58 55.10
N SER A 9 19.27 -12.99 55.97
CA SER A 9 18.03 -13.66 55.58
C SER A 9 16.92 -12.59 55.44
N GLY A 10 17.05 -11.78 54.39
CA GLY A 10 15.90 -11.09 53.78
C GLY A 10 15.45 -11.89 52.55
N PRO A 11 14.22 -11.69 52.04
CA PRO A 11 13.77 -12.37 50.82
C PRO A 11 14.84 -12.20 49.73
N ALA A 12 15.22 -13.29 49.08
CA ALA A 12 16.22 -13.19 48.04
C ALA A 12 15.67 -12.25 46.96
N VAL A 13 16.39 -11.17 46.65
CA VAL A 13 16.01 -10.16 45.64
C VAL A 13 15.67 -10.77 44.26
N PHE A 14 16.08 -12.03 44.06
CA PHE A 14 15.91 -12.83 42.84
C PHE A 14 15.07 -14.10 43.07
N GLU A 15 14.24 -14.15 44.12
CA GLU A 15 13.22 -15.20 44.29
C GLU A 15 12.04 -14.93 43.34
N TRP A 16 12.09 -15.58 42.17
CA TRP A 16 10.97 -15.64 41.24
C TRP A 16 9.95 -16.68 41.75
N HIS A 17 8.88 -16.21 42.39
CA HIS A 17 7.68 -17.03 42.63
C HIS A 17 6.88 -17.08 41.34
N GLY A 18 7.37 -17.85 40.37
CA GLY A 18 6.82 -17.88 39.03
C GLY A 18 5.29 -17.88 39.02
N GLY A 19 4.72 -16.78 38.52
CA GLY A 19 3.38 -16.82 37.98
C GLY A 19 3.33 -17.78 36.79
N GLU A 20 2.34 -17.64 35.92
CA GLU A 20 2.07 -18.59 34.82
C GLU A 20 3.18 -18.71 33.73
N ALA A 21 4.35 -18.10 33.93
CA ALA A 21 5.51 -18.14 33.03
C ALA A 21 6.41 -19.37 33.29
N ALA A 22 6.77 -20.08 32.21
CA ALA A 22 7.56 -21.32 32.24
C ALA A 22 9.08 -21.08 32.17
N ARG A 23 9.55 -19.85 31.95
CA ARG A 23 10.98 -19.48 31.87
C ARG A 23 11.32 -18.31 32.81
N ILE A 24 12.61 -18.12 33.08
CA ILE A 24 13.13 -16.94 33.81
C ILE A 24 13.35 -15.80 32.80
N PRO A 25 12.70 -14.63 32.97
CA PRO A 25 12.86 -13.49 32.07
C PRO A 25 14.28 -12.91 32.03
N ALA A 26 14.69 -12.36 30.88
CA ALA A 26 16.03 -11.77 30.72
C ALA A 26 16.31 -10.62 31.72
N TRP A 27 15.29 -9.80 32.00
CA TRP A 27 15.37 -8.69 32.97
C TRP A 27 15.50 -9.14 34.43
N HIS A 28 15.28 -10.42 34.74
CA HIS A 28 15.43 -10.95 36.10
C HIS A 28 16.89 -11.29 36.44
N HIS A 29 17.75 -11.56 35.45
CA HIS A 29 19.10 -12.04 35.70
C HIS A 29 20.03 -10.94 36.26
N PHE A 30 20.86 -11.27 37.25
CA PHE A 30 21.94 -10.39 37.70
C PHE A 30 23.11 -10.44 36.71
N ASP A 31 23.54 -9.28 36.21
CA ASP A 31 24.66 -9.17 35.28
C ASP A 31 25.89 -8.64 36.01
N GLY A 32 26.75 -9.54 36.47
CA GLY A 32 27.91 -9.20 37.28
C GLY A 32 28.95 -8.36 36.55
N ASP A 33 29.20 -8.65 35.27
CA ASP A 33 30.19 -7.93 34.47
C ASP A 33 29.74 -6.51 34.18
N TRP A 34 28.46 -6.34 33.78
CA TRP A 34 27.85 -5.03 33.59
C TRP A 34 27.79 -4.24 34.90
N TYR A 35 27.39 -4.87 36.01
CA TYR A 35 27.30 -4.20 37.32
C TYR A 35 28.67 -3.67 37.77
N VAL A 36 29.73 -4.46 37.63
CA VAL A 36 31.10 -4.06 38.00
C VAL A 36 31.66 -2.98 37.06
N ALA A 37 31.27 -2.99 35.78
CA ALA A 37 31.67 -1.96 34.81
C ALA A 37 30.93 -0.62 35.05
N THR A 38 29.63 -0.70 35.37
CA THR A 38 28.74 0.46 35.49
C THR A 38 29.02 1.29 36.74
N TYR A 39 29.38 0.63 37.86
CA TYR A 39 29.58 1.29 39.15
C TYR A 39 31.06 1.25 39.58
N PRO A 40 31.85 2.31 39.34
CA PRO A 40 33.30 2.31 39.57
C PRO A 40 33.73 2.00 41.01
N GLY A 41 32.87 2.31 42.00
CA GLY A 41 33.11 2.00 43.41
C GLY A 41 33.11 0.51 43.73
N VAL A 42 32.39 -0.30 42.95
CA VAL A 42 32.24 -1.75 43.20
C VAL A 42 33.57 -2.49 43.07
N LYS A 43 34.41 -2.14 42.08
CA LYS A 43 35.74 -2.76 41.94
C LYS A 43 36.61 -2.53 43.18
N ARG A 44 36.53 -1.33 43.77
CA ARG A 44 37.27 -0.98 44.98
C ARG A 44 36.72 -1.72 46.19
N ASP A 45 35.40 -1.76 46.33
CA ASP A 45 34.72 -2.41 47.45
C ASP A 45 34.97 -3.93 47.44
N LEU A 46 34.89 -4.57 46.27
CA LEU A 46 35.23 -5.99 46.10
C LEU A 46 36.70 -6.29 46.42
N ALA A 47 37.63 -5.43 45.98
CA ALA A 47 39.06 -5.56 46.31
C ALA A 47 39.35 -5.38 47.81
N ALA A 48 38.49 -4.64 48.51
CA ALA A 48 38.53 -4.46 49.97
C ALA A 48 37.81 -5.58 50.75
N GLY A 49 37.31 -6.62 50.07
CA GLY A 49 36.59 -7.74 50.69
C GLY A 49 35.13 -7.44 51.06
N ILE A 50 34.58 -6.32 50.58
CA ILE A 50 33.20 -5.92 50.83
C ILE A 50 32.30 -6.60 49.79
N GLY A 51 31.65 -7.68 50.22
CA GLY A 51 30.85 -8.57 49.35
C GLY A 51 31.73 -9.67 48.72
N ALA A 52 31.37 -10.93 48.95
CA ALA A 52 32.18 -12.08 48.51
C ALA A 52 32.36 -12.17 46.98
N ASN A 53 31.43 -11.59 46.21
CA ASN A 53 31.46 -11.43 44.76
C ASN A 53 30.51 -10.27 44.37
N ALA A 54 30.40 -9.94 43.08
CA ALA A 54 29.56 -8.85 42.59
C ALA A 54 28.10 -8.95 43.08
N LEU A 55 27.51 -10.15 43.07
CA LEU A 55 26.16 -10.39 43.57
C LEU A 55 26.05 -10.19 45.09
N GLY A 56 27.06 -10.65 45.84
CA GLY A 56 27.17 -10.44 47.28
C GLY A 56 27.28 -8.95 47.63
N HIS A 57 28.05 -8.19 46.86
CA HIS A 57 28.13 -6.74 47.00
C HIS A 57 26.78 -6.07 46.69
N TYR A 58 26.09 -6.47 45.61
CA TYR A 58 24.78 -5.93 45.28
C TYR A 58 23.77 -6.13 46.42
N ARG A 59 23.70 -7.34 46.98
CA ARG A 59 22.83 -7.66 48.12
C ARG A 59 23.20 -6.89 49.39
N ALA A 60 24.49 -6.74 49.68
CA ALA A 60 24.93 -6.06 50.88
C ALA A 60 24.76 -4.53 50.81
N ILE A 61 25.02 -3.93 49.65
CA ILE A 61 25.18 -2.47 49.49
C ILE A 61 24.41 -1.94 48.28
N GLY A 62 24.57 -2.57 47.12
CA GLY A 62 24.09 -2.05 45.83
C GLY A 62 22.58 -1.73 45.82
N GLN A 63 21.75 -2.68 46.25
CA GLN A 63 20.28 -2.49 46.27
C GLN A 63 19.85 -1.30 47.12
N ARG A 64 20.48 -1.08 48.29
CA ARG A 64 20.17 0.05 49.18
C ARG A 64 20.69 1.38 48.66
N ARG A 65 21.73 1.36 47.82
CA ARG A 65 22.26 2.55 47.12
C ARG A 65 21.48 2.89 45.85
N GLY A 66 20.44 2.12 45.50
CA GLY A 66 19.68 2.31 44.27
C GLY A 66 20.48 1.94 43.02
N TYR A 67 21.41 0.98 43.13
CA TYR A 67 22.07 0.43 41.95
C TYR A 67 21.14 -0.55 41.25
N ALA A 68 21.17 -0.57 39.92
CA ALA A 68 20.47 -1.56 39.12
C ALA A 68 21.25 -2.89 39.09
N PRO A 69 20.58 -4.05 39.11
CA PRO A 69 21.23 -5.36 39.06
C PRO A 69 21.65 -5.80 37.65
N ASN A 70 21.10 -5.16 36.63
CA ASN A 70 21.37 -5.42 35.21
C ASN A 70 20.96 -4.20 34.38
N ARG A 71 21.26 -4.23 33.08
CA ARG A 71 20.98 -3.16 32.12
C ARG A 71 19.50 -2.99 31.74
N TRP A 72 18.65 -3.97 32.07
CA TRP A 72 17.25 -4.02 31.62
C TRP A 72 16.28 -3.34 32.57
N PHE A 73 16.76 -2.88 33.72
CA PHE A 73 15.96 -2.24 34.75
C PHE A 73 16.61 -0.92 35.19
N ASP A 74 15.85 0.17 35.16
CA ASP A 74 16.31 1.48 35.63
C ASP A 74 15.77 1.77 37.03
N GLU A 75 16.59 1.50 38.05
CA GLU A 75 16.23 1.67 39.46
C GLU A 75 15.96 3.14 39.84
N GLY A 76 16.70 4.09 39.26
CA GLY A 76 16.54 5.50 39.56
C GLY A 76 15.23 6.04 38.99
N TRP A 77 14.96 5.74 37.72
CA TRP A 77 13.74 6.13 37.05
C TRP A 77 12.50 5.46 37.67
N TYR A 78 12.54 4.14 37.91
CA TYR A 78 11.40 3.39 38.45
C TYR A 78 10.93 3.97 39.79
N ARG A 79 11.86 4.34 40.67
CA ARG A 79 11.55 4.97 41.96
C ARG A 79 11.02 6.39 41.84
N SER A 80 11.35 7.10 40.77
CA SER A 80 10.90 8.48 40.56
C SER A 80 9.50 8.57 39.96
N VAL A 81 9.04 7.53 39.25
CA VAL A 81 7.69 7.45 38.68
C VAL A 81 6.70 6.79 39.64
N HIS A 82 7.18 5.91 40.53
CA HIS A 82 6.34 5.17 41.47
C HIS A 82 6.59 5.63 42.91
N GLU A 83 5.91 6.70 43.31
CA GLU A 83 6.06 7.34 44.64
C GLU A 83 5.73 6.39 45.79
N ASP A 84 4.76 5.48 45.59
CA ASP A 84 4.40 4.43 46.54
C ASP A 84 5.56 3.46 46.80
N VAL A 85 6.26 3.05 45.74
CA VAL A 85 7.45 2.20 45.85
C VAL A 85 8.59 2.95 46.55
N ALA A 86 8.77 4.23 46.23
CA ALA A 86 9.79 5.05 46.90
C ALA A 86 9.51 5.21 48.41
N ALA A 87 8.24 5.38 48.79
CA ALA A 87 7.81 5.43 50.19
C ALA A 87 8.07 4.09 50.91
N SER A 88 7.66 2.95 50.33
CA SER A 88 7.93 1.63 50.93
C SER A 88 9.42 1.29 51.04
N ILE A 89 10.29 1.83 50.17
CA ILE A 89 11.75 1.72 50.32
C ILE A 89 12.25 2.57 51.51
N ALA A 90 11.73 3.80 51.66
CA ALA A 90 12.09 4.69 52.76
C ALA A 90 11.65 4.14 54.13
N ASP A 91 10.49 3.48 54.16
CA ASP A 91 9.92 2.82 55.35
C ASP A 91 10.59 1.46 55.65
N GLY A 92 11.44 0.96 54.74
CA GLY A 92 12.20 -0.27 54.90
C GLY A 92 11.39 -1.55 54.67
N GLU A 93 10.18 -1.46 54.13
CA GLU A 93 9.31 -2.60 53.79
C GLU A 93 9.88 -3.43 52.62
N ILE A 94 10.50 -2.74 51.67
CA ILE A 94 11.21 -3.33 50.51
C ILE A 94 12.61 -2.72 50.40
N GLN A 95 13.57 -3.46 49.85
CA GLN A 95 14.98 -3.07 49.80
C GLN A 95 15.36 -2.29 48.53
N SER A 96 14.59 -2.43 47.45
CA SER A 96 14.82 -1.78 46.15
C SER A 96 13.56 -1.78 45.29
N GLY A 97 13.54 -0.90 44.29
CA GLY A 97 12.51 -0.89 43.24
C GLY A 97 12.55 -2.18 42.40
N PHE A 98 13.74 -2.71 42.15
CA PHE A 98 13.91 -4.00 41.48
C PHE A 98 13.23 -5.15 42.23
N GLN A 99 13.37 -5.21 43.57
CA GLN A 99 12.67 -6.22 44.37
C GLN A 99 11.16 -6.11 44.16
N HIS A 100 10.60 -4.91 44.22
CA HIS A 100 9.18 -4.67 43.98
C HIS A 100 8.75 -5.12 42.57
N TYR A 101 9.54 -4.78 41.56
CA TYR A 101 9.24 -5.13 40.16
C TYR A 101 9.16 -6.65 39.96
N VAL A 102 10.15 -7.40 40.46
CA VAL A 102 10.18 -8.87 40.37
C VAL A 102 8.98 -9.50 41.08
N GLN A 103 8.61 -9.00 42.25
CA GLN A 103 7.54 -9.58 43.07
C GLN A 103 6.14 -9.29 42.52
N GLN A 104 5.90 -8.06 42.04
CA GLN A 104 4.57 -7.64 41.60
C GLN A 104 4.54 -6.61 40.47
N GLY A 105 5.55 -5.74 40.37
CA GLY A 105 5.54 -4.64 39.40
C GLY A 105 5.50 -5.07 37.93
N TYR A 106 6.11 -6.21 37.57
CA TYR A 106 6.18 -6.70 36.19
C TYR A 106 4.82 -6.87 35.49
N ARG A 107 3.71 -6.98 36.25
CA ARG A 107 2.37 -7.12 35.68
C ARG A 107 1.86 -5.82 35.06
N ASN A 108 2.16 -4.68 35.68
CA ASN A 108 1.47 -3.41 35.42
C ASN A 108 2.42 -2.21 35.26
N HIS A 109 3.72 -2.37 35.52
CA HIS A 109 4.70 -1.30 35.53
C HIS A 109 5.75 -1.56 34.44
N ALA A 110 6.26 -0.51 33.81
CA ALA A 110 7.41 -0.63 32.93
C ALA A 110 8.70 -0.65 33.78
N PRO A 111 9.67 -1.52 33.48
CA PRO A 111 10.95 -1.59 34.21
C PRO A 111 12.00 -0.57 33.75
N HIS A 112 11.78 0.06 32.61
CA HIS A 112 12.75 0.93 31.96
C HIS A 112 12.05 2.07 31.21
N TRP A 113 12.62 3.28 31.26
CA TRP A 113 12.04 4.51 30.67
C TRP A 113 11.86 4.46 29.15
N LEU A 114 12.65 3.63 28.46
CA LEU A 114 12.65 3.49 27.00
C LEU A 114 11.66 2.44 26.48
N PHE A 115 10.86 1.82 27.35
CA PHE A 115 9.88 0.81 26.97
C PHE A 115 8.48 1.18 27.47
N SER A 116 7.46 0.92 26.65
CA SER A 116 6.05 1.07 27.04
C SER A 116 5.28 -0.19 26.68
N GLU A 117 4.80 -0.89 27.72
CA GLU A 117 3.98 -2.10 27.56
C GLU A 117 2.71 -1.80 26.74
N GLN A 118 2.07 -0.65 27.01
CA GLN A 118 0.89 -0.21 26.26
C GLN A 118 1.22 0.03 24.79
N PHE A 119 2.31 0.76 24.50
CA PHE A 119 2.74 0.99 23.13
C PHE A 119 3.05 -0.32 22.42
N TYR A 120 3.88 -1.17 23.04
CA TYR A 120 4.33 -2.43 22.46
C TYR A 120 3.15 -3.35 22.14
N ARG A 121 2.20 -3.53 23.06
CA ARG A 121 1.02 -4.37 22.84
C ARG A 121 0.01 -3.80 21.86
N THR A 122 -0.05 -2.47 21.72
CA THR A 122 -0.88 -1.83 20.69
C THR A 122 -0.32 -2.08 19.28
N HIS A 123 1.01 -2.13 19.16
CA HIS A 123 1.69 -2.38 17.88
C HIS A 123 1.87 -3.88 17.59
N GLU A 124 1.82 -4.72 18.63
CA GLU A 124 1.91 -6.18 18.56
C GLU A 124 0.65 -6.85 19.14
N PRO A 125 -0.54 -6.66 18.53
CA PRO A 125 -1.79 -7.10 19.15
C PRO A 125 -1.99 -8.62 19.12
N ASP A 126 -1.15 -9.36 18.39
CA ASP A 126 -1.08 -10.83 18.41
C ASP A 126 -0.46 -11.33 19.72
N LEU A 127 0.27 -10.46 20.43
CA LEU A 127 0.87 -10.72 21.73
C LEU A 127 -0.17 -10.58 22.86
N THR A 128 -1.21 -11.40 22.79
CA THR A 128 -2.24 -11.47 23.83
C THR A 128 -1.68 -12.02 25.13
N GLY A 129 -2.37 -11.80 26.26
CA GLY A 129 -2.02 -12.43 27.53
C GLY A 129 -1.98 -13.96 27.43
N ALA A 130 -2.85 -14.55 26.60
CA ALA A 130 -2.88 -15.98 26.34
C ALA A 130 -1.66 -16.45 25.53
N VAL A 131 -1.21 -15.67 24.54
CA VAL A 131 -0.01 -15.97 23.74
C VAL A 131 1.26 -15.84 24.59
N LEU A 132 1.37 -14.79 25.40
CA LEU A 132 2.47 -14.64 26.37
C LEU A 132 2.52 -15.84 27.32
N LYS A 133 1.38 -16.22 27.88
CA LYS A 133 1.26 -17.38 28.78
C LYS A 133 1.60 -18.69 28.07
N ALA A 134 1.09 -18.92 26.85
CA ALA A 134 1.38 -20.12 26.07
C ALA A 134 2.86 -20.23 25.69
N ALA A 135 3.52 -19.09 25.44
CA ALA A 135 4.96 -19.02 25.19
C ALA A 135 5.80 -19.03 26.50
N GLY A 136 5.15 -19.06 27.67
CA GLY A 136 5.80 -19.03 28.97
C GLY A 136 6.48 -17.70 29.33
N LEU A 137 6.09 -16.60 28.68
CA LEU A 137 6.61 -15.25 28.82
C LEU A 137 5.91 -14.49 29.95
N ALA A 138 6.66 -13.65 30.67
CA ALA A 138 6.10 -12.93 31.84
C ALA A 138 5.24 -11.70 31.47
N ASN A 139 5.63 -10.94 30.44
CA ASN A 139 4.94 -9.75 29.95
C ASN A 139 5.46 -9.36 28.55
N GLY A 140 4.96 -8.27 27.98
CA GLY A 140 5.42 -7.74 26.69
C GLY A 140 6.90 -7.36 26.71
N TYR A 141 7.43 -6.84 27.82
CA TYR A 141 8.87 -6.56 27.93
C TYR A 141 9.75 -7.80 27.87
N ASP A 142 9.33 -8.91 28.49
CA ASP A 142 10.02 -10.20 28.40
C ASP A 142 10.06 -10.72 26.96
N HIS A 143 8.94 -10.59 26.23
CA HIS A 143 8.89 -10.88 24.80
C HIS A 143 9.80 -9.95 23.98
N TYR A 144 9.77 -8.65 24.26
CA TYR A 144 10.55 -7.65 23.55
C TYR A 144 12.06 -7.95 23.62
N LEU A 145 12.57 -8.25 24.82
CA LEU A 145 13.98 -8.53 25.02
C LEU A 145 14.43 -9.87 24.41
N SER A 146 13.55 -10.87 24.32
CA SER A 146 13.94 -12.19 23.77
C SER A 146 13.72 -12.32 22.27
N GLU A 147 12.67 -11.70 21.72
CA GLU A 147 12.24 -11.91 20.33
C GLU A 147 11.99 -10.57 19.61
N GLY A 148 11.44 -9.59 20.30
CA GLY A 148 11.03 -8.31 19.69
C GLY A 148 12.18 -7.51 19.09
N ASP A 149 13.25 -7.27 19.86
CA ASP A 149 14.38 -6.47 19.38
C ASP A 149 15.13 -7.15 18.22
N GLY A 150 15.36 -8.47 18.32
CA GLY A 150 15.95 -9.25 17.22
C GLY A 150 15.09 -9.26 15.94
N GLY A 151 13.78 -9.07 16.09
CA GLY A 151 12.83 -8.89 14.99
C GLY A 151 12.61 -7.44 14.55
N PHE A 152 13.43 -6.48 15.01
CA PHE A 152 13.31 -5.04 14.71
C PHE A 152 11.95 -4.42 15.10
N ARG A 153 11.28 -4.94 16.13
CA ARG A 153 10.01 -4.38 16.63
C ARG A 153 10.30 -3.18 17.54
N ALA A 154 9.48 -2.13 17.50
CA ALA A 154 9.68 -0.95 18.35
C ALA A 154 9.06 -1.14 19.75
N GLY A 155 9.86 -1.02 20.81
CA GLY A 155 9.40 -1.12 22.20
C GLY A 155 8.76 0.16 22.77
N SER A 156 9.00 1.30 22.13
CA SER A 156 8.38 2.59 22.45
C SER A 156 8.35 3.49 21.22
N LEU A 157 7.59 4.59 21.29
CA LEU A 157 7.56 5.58 20.21
C LEU A 157 8.93 6.23 19.96
N PHE A 158 9.76 6.33 21.01
CA PHE A 158 11.04 7.03 20.95
C PHE A 158 12.23 6.13 20.61
N PHE A 159 12.00 4.82 20.44
CA PHE A 159 13.03 3.87 20.04
C PHE A 159 12.53 2.94 18.93
N ASP A 160 13.03 3.18 17.73
CA ASP A 160 12.80 2.37 16.54
C ASP A 160 14.11 1.68 16.13
N PRO A 161 14.21 0.35 16.28
CA PRO A 161 15.41 -0.40 15.90
C PRO A 161 15.79 -0.23 14.43
N SER A 162 14.85 0.04 13.53
CA SER A 162 15.15 0.26 12.11
C SER A 162 15.87 1.59 11.87
N VAL A 163 15.52 2.63 12.63
CA VAL A 163 16.12 3.97 12.53
C VAL A 163 17.51 3.99 13.15
N PHE A 164 17.63 3.52 14.40
CA PHE A 164 18.93 3.48 15.08
C PHE A 164 19.86 2.44 14.44
N GLY A 165 19.32 1.27 14.09
CA GLY A 165 20.06 0.18 13.45
C GLY A 165 20.65 0.57 12.10
N ALA A 166 19.95 1.36 11.27
CA ALA A 166 20.50 1.83 10.00
C ALA A 166 21.81 2.62 10.15
N SER A 167 21.99 3.31 11.29
CA SER A 167 23.18 4.13 11.56
C SER A 167 24.33 3.32 12.16
N VAL A 168 24.02 2.24 12.90
CA VAL A 168 25.01 1.47 13.69
C VAL A 168 25.36 0.10 13.08
N ALA A 169 24.50 -0.48 12.23
CA ALA A 169 24.62 -1.84 11.70
C ALA A 169 25.84 -2.11 10.79
N ARG A 170 26.62 -1.09 10.42
CA ARG A 170 27.91 -1.29 9.71
C ARG A 170 29.00 -1.95 10.58
N GLN A 171 28.77 -2.16 11.88
CA GLN A 171 29.79 -2.61 12.83
C GLN A 171 29.48 -3.96 13.53
N GLY A 172 28.33 -4.61 13.27
CA GLY A 172 27.87 -5.79 14.02
C GLY A 172 27.93 -7.12 13.28
N GLY A 173 28.30 -8.21 13.99
CA GLY A 173 28.19 -9.61 13.54
C GLY A 173 26.80 -10.22 13.79
N ALA A 174 26.66 -11.54 13.62
CA ALA A 174 25.38 -12.26 13.60
C ALA A 174 24.50 -12.22 14.88
N ASP A 175 25.04 -11.76 16.02
CA ASP A 175 24.33 -11.63 17.32
C ASP A 175 24.01 -10.16 17.70
N PHE A 176 23.84 -9.27 16.72
CA PHE A 176 23.64 -7.84 16.96
C PHE A 176 22.22 -7.52 17.49
N CYS A 177 22.15 -6.94 18.68
CA CYS A 177 20.93 -6.55 19.40
C CYS A 177 20.91 -5.02 19.51
N VAL A 178 20.00 -4.36 18.77
CA VAL A 178 20.00 -2.90 18.55
C VAL A 178 19.66 -2.17 19.84
N PHE A 179 18.63 -2.63 20.55
CA PHE A 179 18.25 -2.08 21.85
C PHE A 179 19.37 -2.22 22.88
N ARG A 180 20.03 -3.38 22.95
CA ARG A 180 21.20 -3.57 23.83
C ARG A 180 22.32 -2.59 23.51
N CYS A 181 22.64 -2.42 22.23
CA CYS A 181 23.69 -1.51 21.78
C CYS A 181 23.42 -0.07 22.22
N PHE A 182 22.16 0.38 22.12
CA PHE A 182 21.75 1.69 22.59
C PHE A 182 21.91 1.84 24.12
N ILE A 183 21.47 0.83 24.90
CA ILE A 183 21.52 0.86 26.37
C ILE A 183 22.96 0.78 26.90
N ASP A 184 23.82 -0.05 26.30
CA ASP A 184 25.20 -0.24 26.77
C ASP A 184 26.07 1.03 26.54
N ASN A 185 25.65 1.96 25.66
CA ASN A 185 26.23 3.29 25.39
C ASN A 185 27.76 3.41 25.58
N LEU A 186 28.52 2.49 24.99
CA LEU A 186 29.96 2.35 25.28
C LEU A 186 30.83 3.49 24.71
N ASP A 187 30.37 4.21 23.68
CA ASP A 187 31.15 5.24 22.96
C ASP A 187 30.39 6.57 22.71
N GLY A 188 29.23 6.78 23.35
CA GLY A 188 28.40 7.98 23.14
C GLY A 188 27.53 7.94 21.88
N GLU A 189 27.36 6.76 21.27
CA GLU A 189 26.57 6.55 20.05
C GLU A 189 25.09 6.92 20.21
N ALA A 190 24.54 6.75 21.42
CA ALA A 190 23.15 7.12 21.73
C ALA A 190 22.84 8.61 21.51
N ASP A 191 23.86 9.47 21.59
CA ASP A 191 23.73 10.92 21.39
C ASP A 191 24.21 11.39 20.00
N ARG A 192 24.73 10.48 19.19
CA ARG A 192 25.21 10.77 17.82
C ARG A 192 24.15 10.52 16.76
N PHE A 193 23.24 9.56 17.01
CA PHE A 193 22.26 9.12 16.04
C PHE A 193 20.85 9.15 16.59
N ARG A 194 19.87 9.38 15.71
CA ARG A 194 18.46 9.34 16.05
C ARG A 194 18.06 7.92 16.49
N ALA A 195 17.42 7.84 17.65
CA ALA A 195 16.76 6.61 18.12
C ALA A 195 15.37 6.41 17.47
N SER A 196 14.75 7.49 16.99
CA SER A 196 13.47 7.50 16.28
C SER A 196 13.30 8.81 15.50
N TRP A 197 12.22 8.94 14.73
CA TRP A 197 11.87 10.19 14.04
C TRP A 197 11.34 11.29 14.96
N TYR A 198 11.16 11.01 16.26
CA TYR A 198 10.52 11.93 17.21
C TYR A 198 11.49 12.63 18.16
N PHE A 199 12.79 12.34 18.06
CA PHE A 199 13.80 12.98 18.87
C PHE A 199 15.11 13.11 18.09
N ASP A 200 15.75 14.28 18.19
CA ASP A 200 17.06 14.53 17.57
C ASP A 200 18.10 14.81 18.66
N PRO A 201 18.95 13.82 19.03
CA PRO A 201 19.90 14.03 20.12
C PRO A 201 20.98 15.06 19.79
N VAL A 202 21.39 15.18 18.53
CA VAL A 202 22.46 16.09 18.11
C VAL A 202 21.95 17.52 18.24
N TRP A 203 20.80 17.80 17.61
CA TRP A 203 20.16 19.11 17.70
C TRP A 203 19.80 19.46 19.14
N TYR A 204 19.28 18.50 19.92
CA TYR A 204 18.86 18.74 21.30
C TYR A 204 20.03 19.19 22.17
N LEU A 205 21.18 18.53 22.06
CA LEU A 205 22.37 18.90 22.84
C LEU A 205 23.08 20.17 22.31
N GLU A 206 22.91 20.52 21.04
CA GLU A 206 23.33 21.83 20.52
C GLU A 206 22.45 22.96 21.04
N ARG A 207 21.14 22.73 21.09
CA ARG A 207 20.16 23.70 21.58
C ARG A 207 20.24 23.90 23.10
N TYR A 208 20.53 22.84 23.85
CA TYR A 208 20.55 22.82 25.31
C TYR A 208 21.91 22.35 25.86
N PRO A 209 22.96 23.21 25.82
CA PRO A 209 24.30 22.85 26.26
C PRO A 209 24.39 22.44 27.73
N GLU A 210 23.47 22.91 28.59
CA GLU A 210 23.39 22.53 30.00
C GLU A 210 23.15 21.03 30.17
N VAL A 211 22.44 20.40 29.23
CA VAL A 211 22.17 18.97 29.25
C VAL A 211 23.45 18.17 29.00
N ARG A 212 24.38 18.67 28.18
CA ARG A 212 25.70 18.03 27.98
C ARG A 212 26.47 17.94 29.29
N THR A 213 26.42 18.99 30.11
CA THR A 213 27.05 18.99 31.43
C THR A 213 26.41 17.96 32.36
N LEU A 214 25.07 17.89 32.37
CA LEU A 214 24.34 16.91 33.19
C LEU A 214 24.63 15.46 32.77
N ILE A 215 24.84 15.19 31.48
CA ILE A 215 25.26 13.88 30.97
C ILE A 215 26.71 13.59 31.34
N ALA A 216 27.62 14.57 31.19
CA ALA A 216 29.03 14.43 31.59
C ALA A 216 29.19 14.13 33.09
N ASP A 217 28.34 14.76 33.91
CA ASP A 217 28.25 14.55 35.36
C ASP A 217 27.50 13.26 35.73
N ARG A 218 27.06 12.46 34.74
CA ARG A 218 26.32 11.20 34.90
C ARG A 218 24.97 11.33 35.62
N SER A 219 24.37 12.53 35.59
CA SER A 219 23.00 12.73 36.09
C SER A 219 21.96 12.12 35.15
N PHE A 220 22.27 12.04 33.85
CA PHE A 220 21.47 11.34 32.84
C PHE A 220 22.38 10.49 31.95
N SER A 221 21.88 9.37 31.43
CA SER A 221 22.64 8.45 30.57
C SER A 221 22.85 8.96 29.15
N CYS A 222 21.90 9.72 28.60
CA CYS A 222 21.95 10.34 27.28
C CYS A 222 20.92 11.48 27.16
N ALA A 223 20.92 12.19 26.03
CA ALA A 223 19.99 13.28 25.73
C ALA A 223 18.53 12.81 25.73
N LEU A 224 18.26 11.62 25.16
CA LEU A 224 16.91 11.06 25.14
C LEU A 224 16.42 10.71 26.55
N HIS A 225 17.29 10.18 27.40
CA HIS A 225 16.96 9.90 28.80
C HIS A 225 16.59 11.19 29.55
N HIS A 226 17.37 12.26 29.36
CA HIS A 226 17.03 13.58 29.91
C HIS A 226 15.65 14.04 29.42
N TYR A 227 15.39 13.95 28.12
CA TYR A 227 14.12 14.40 27.54
C TYR A 227 12.91 13.65 28.11
N LEU A 228 12.96 12.31 28.13
CA LEU A 228 11.83 11.47 28.55
C LEU A 228 11.56 11.49 30.07
N THR A 229 12.58 11.77 30.88
CA THR A 229 12.44 11.78 32.35
C THR A 229 12.26 13.18 32.95
N LYS A 230 12.70 14.23 32.25
CA LYS A 230 12.62 15.63 32.73
C LYS A 230 12.26 16.66 31.66
N GLY A 231 12.73 16.50 30.43
CA GLY A 231 12.65 17.52 29.38
C GLY A 231 11.22 17.95 29.01
N GLU A 232 10.30 16.99 28.82
CA GLU A 232 8.91 17.32 28.46
C GLU A 232 8.24 18.26 29.48
N ALA A 233 8.35 17.95 30.77
CA ALA A 233 7.72 18.72 31.84
C ALA A 233 8.35 20.12 32.00
N ALA A 234 9.60 20.29 31.59
CA ALA A 234 10.32 21.57 31.63
C ALA A 234 10.17 22.38 30.33
N GLY A 235 9.35 21.93 29.37
CA GLY A 235 9.06 22.65 28.13
C GLY A 235 10.17 22.58 27.08
N TYR A 236 11.06 21.59 27.17
CA TYR A 236 12.09 21.40 26.17
C TYR A 236 11.48 20.95 24.83
N SER A 237 11.97 21.51 23.73
CA SER A 237 11.62 21.01 22.40
C SER A 237 12.53 19.81 22.06
N PRO A 238 12.00 18.71 21.51
CA PRO A 238 12.75 17.47 21.28
C PRO A 238 13.62 17.49 20.02
N GLN A 239 13.30 18.37 19.07
CA GLN A 239 13.96 18.49 17.77
C GLN A 239 13.59 19.80 17.08
N ALA A 240 14.36 20.19 16.06
CA ALA A 240 14.12 21.41 15.27
C ALA A 240 12.71 21.49 14.66
N ALA A 241 12.15 20.34 14.29
CA ALA A 241 10.86 20.24 13.61
C ALA A 241 9.65 20.55 14.52
N PHE A 242 9.84 20.71 15.82
CA PHE A 242 8.76 20.99 16.76
C PHE A 242 9.16 22.10 17.74
N SER A 243 8.25 23.04 17.99
CA SER A 243 8.44 24.10 18.98
C SER A 243 7.34 24.03 20.03
N GLU A 244 7.74 23.68 21.25
CA GLU A 244 6.83 23.58 22.40
C GLU A 244 6.15 24.91 22.73
N GLU A 245 6.89 26.02 22.64
CA GLU A 245 6.39 27.37 22.86
C GLU A 245 5.35 27.75 21.79
N PHE A 246 5.70 27.64 20.51
CA PHE A 246 4.80 27.96 19.40
C PHE A 246 3.53 27.11 19.43
N TYR A 247 3.67 25.80 19.65
CA TYR A 247 2.53 24.89 19.57
C TYR A 247 1.48 25.21 20.64
N ARG A 248 1.91 25.53 21.85
CA ARG A 248 1.02 25.91 22.96
C ARG A 248 0.39 27.28 22.78
N GLU A 249 1.12 28.24 22.19
CA GLU A 249 0.57 29.56 21.87
C GLU A 249 -0.45 29.50 20.73
N ARG A 250 -0.16 28.68 19.70
CA ARG A 250 -1.01 28.53 18.51
C ARG A 250 -2.33 27.83 18.83
N TYR A 251 -2.30 26.88 19.75
CA TYR A 251 -3.42 26.02 20.14
C TYR A 251 -3.75 26.17 21.63
N PRO A 252 -4.54 27.19 22.02
CA PRO A 252 -4.86 27.47 23.42
C PRO A 252 -5.61 26.33 24.13
N ASP A 253 -6.36 25.51 23.38
CA ASP A 253 -6.98 24.28 23.86
C ASP A 253 -5.93 23.30 24.42
N VAL A 254 -4.82 23.12 23.70
CA VAL A 254 -3.70 22.27 24.16
C VAL A 254 -3.03 22.88 25.38
N GLY A 255 -2.81 24.21 25.38
CA GLY A 255 -2.25 24.92 26.52
C GLY A 255 -3.05 24.71 27.82
N ALA A 256 -4.39 24.69 27.72
CA ALA A 256 -5.27 24.40 28.84
C ALA A 256 -5.19 22.92 29.29
N CYS A 257 -5.16 21.96 28.36
CA CYS A 257 -5.04 20.54 28.70
C CYS A 257 -3.72 20.21 29.40
N VAL A 258 -2.60 20.82 28.97
CA VAL A 258 -1.29 20.68 29.63
C VAL A 258 -1.32 21.29 31.02
N ALA A 259 -1.90 22.49 31.20
CA ALA A 259 -2.03 23.12 32.51
C ALA A 259 -2.93 22.32 33.48
N ALA A 260 -3.92 21.60 32.94
CA ALA A 260 -4.78 20.69 33.69
C ALA A 260 -4.15 19.32 33.97
N GLY A 261 -2.91 19.07 33.51
CA GLY A 261 -2.19 17.81 33.70
C GLY A 261 -2.73 16.64 32.86
N GLN A 262 -3.54 16.90 31.83
CA GLN A 262 -4.07 15.86 30.93
C GLN A 262 -3.00 15.35 29.95
N PHE A 263 -2.05 16.22 29.58
CA PHE A 263 -0.87 15.89 28.79
C PHE A 263 0.37 16.44 29.48
N ARG A 264 1.50 15.74 29.37
CA ARG A 264 2.76 16.17 30.02
C ARG A 264 3.37 17.41 29.35
N SER A 265 3.17 17.54 28.04
CA SER A 265 3.66 18.65 27.22
C SER A 265 2.75 18.88 26.00
N GLY A 266 2.95 20.00 25.31
CA GLY A 266 2.34 20.24 24.00
C GLY A 266 2.80 19.21 22.97
N TYR A 267 4.05 18.75 23.05
CA TYR A 267 4.55 17.67 22.22
C TYR A 267 3.86 16.34 22.47
N ASP A 268 3.58 15.99 23.72
CA ASP A 268 2.86 14.77 24.10
C ASP A 268 1.45 14.75 23.46
N HIS A 269 0.73 15.88 23.54
CA HIS A 269 -0.52 16.05 22.81
C HIS A 269 -0.33 15.95 21.29
N PHE A 270 0.71 16.59 20.74
CA PHE A 270 0.98 16.55 19.31
C PHE A 270 1.20 15.12 18.81
N LEU A 271 1.99 14.31 19.51
CA LEU A 271 2.23 12.91 19.15
C LEU A 271 0.99 12.03 19.30
N ALA A 272 0.14 12.31 20.30
CA ALA A 272 -1.10 11.58 20.54
C ALA A 272 -2.19 11.89 19.50
N ALA A 273 -2.33 13.16 19.10
CA ALA A 273 -3.42 13.62 18.23
C ALA A 273 -2.98 14.63 17.17
N GLY A 274 -2.20 15.65 17.54
CA GLY A 274 -1.89 16.79 16.66
C GLY A 274 -1.23 16.43 15.32
N ALA A 275 -0.34 15.44 15.30
CA ALA A 275 0.32 14.98 14.09
C ALA A 275 -0.66 14.33 13.10
N PHE A 276 -1.68 13.64 13.60
CA PHE A 276 -2.74 13.03 12.80
C PHE A 276 -3.80 14.04 12.35
N GLU A 277 -4.04 15.08 13.15
CA GLU A 277 -4.91 16.20 12.82
C GLU A 277 -4.27 17.19 11.84
N GLY A 278 -2.98 17.01 11.52
CA GLY A 278 -2.23 17.92 10.66
C GLY A 278 -1.92 19.27 11.32
N ARG A 279 -1.97 19.37 12.65
CA ARG A 279 -1.63 20.61 13.37
C ARG A 279 -0.18 21.01 13.08
N GLN A 280 0.08 22.32 13.05
CA GLN A 280 1.40 22.85 12.73
C GLN A 280 2.35 22.67 13.92
N PRO A 281 3.44 21.89 13.80
CA PRO A 281 4.36 21.64 14.91
C PRO A 281 5.34 22.80 15.17
N SER A 282 5.58 23.64 14.16
CA SER A 282 6.46 24.81 14.23
C SER A 282 6.03 25.86 13.18
N PRO A 283 6.52 27.11 13.26
CA PRO A 283 6.17 28.15 12.29
C PRO A 283 6.51 27.82 10.83
N GLU A 284 7.49 26.95 10.61
CA GLU A 284 8.04 26.63 9.29
C GLU A 284 7.37 25.42 8.63
N ILE A 285 6.55 24.67 9.37
CA ILE A 285 6.00 23.39 8.92
C ILE A 285 4.48 23.47 8.79
N ALA A 286 4.01 23.58 7.56
CA ALA A 286 2.62 23.38 7.19
C ALA A 286 2.34 21.87 7.02
N LEU A 287 2.09 21.18 8.14
CA LEU A 287 1.95 19.72 8.13
C LEU A 287 0.74 19.24 7.32
N VAL A 288 -0.37 19.99 7.29
CA VAL A 288 -1.53 19.69 6.43
C VAL A 288 -1.14 19.61 4.95
N ASP A 289 -0.44 20.62 4.44
CA ASP A 289 -0.04 20.69 3.03
C ASP A 289 0.95 19.58 2.68
N TYR A 290 1.85 19.26 3.61
CA TYR A 290 2.80 18.17 3.45
C TYR A 290 2.11 16.80 3.46
N ALA A 291 1.19 16.60 4.40
CA ALA A 291 0.39 15.39 4.53
C ALA A 291 -0.50 15.15 3.31
N ALA A 292 -0.90 16.21 2.57
CA ALA A 292 -1.68 16.08 1.35
C ALA A 292 -0.89 15.55 0.14
N LYS A 293 0.45 15.50 0.18
CA LYS A 293 1.26 15.00 -0.93
C LYS A 293 0.98 13.49 -1.16
N PRO A 294 0.75 13.04 -2.41
CA PRO A 294 0.37 11.64 -2.68
C PRO A 294 1.34 10.60 -2.09
N MET A 295 2.64 10.83 -2.19
CA MET A 295 3.68 9.95 -1.65
C MET A 295 3.64 9.89 -0.12
N VAL A 296 3.46 11.04 0.55
CA VAL A 296 3.37 11.10 2.02
C VAL A 296 2.12 10.37 2.50
N ARG A 297 0.98 10.54 1.81
CA ARG A 297 -0.26 9.79 2.10
C ARG A 297 -0.07 8.29 1.90
N ALA A 298 0.62 7.88 0.84
CA ALA A 298 0.90 6.48 0.57
C ALA A 298 1.75 5.86 1.68
N ASP A 299 2.87 6.49 2.01
CA ASP A 299 3.82 5.96 2.99
C ASP A 299 3.24 5.92 4.42
N VAL A 300 2.43 6.92 4.81
CA VAL A 300 1.72 6.90 6.10
C VAL A 300 0.57 5.89 6.07
N GLY A 301 -0.20 5.82 4.99
CA GLY A 301 -1.35 4.93 4.85
C GLY A 301 -1.00 3.45 4.80
N CYS A 302 0.16 3.08 4.25
CA CYS A 302 0.67 1.70 4.28
C CYS A 302 1.47 1.36 5.54
N GLY A 303 1.65 2.33 6.45
CA GLY A 303 2.32 2.13 7.73
C GLY A 303 3.85 2.11 7.66
N ILE A 304 4.47 2.59 6.57
CA ILE A 304 5.93 2.82 6.50
C ILE A 304 6.33 3.90 7.51
N PHE A 305 5.55 4.97 7.60
CA PHE A 305 5.63 5.94 8.69
C PHE A 305 4.33 5.94 9.48
N ARG A 306 4.43 6.18 10.80
CA ARG A 306 3.25 6.27 11.68
C ARG A 306 2.36 7.47 11.33
N ASP A 307 2.97 8.61 11.02
CA ASP A 307 2.27 9.87 10.78
C ASP A 307 3.07 10.78 9.82
N PRO A 308 2.43 11.82 9.25
CA PRO A 308 3.08 12.72 8.30
C PRO A 308 4.27 13.49 8.89
N PHE A 309 4.32 13.65 10.21
CA PHE A 309 5.41 14.35 10.88
C PHE A 309 6.68 13.49 10.90
N ALA A 310 6.57 12.21 11.25
CA ALA A 310 7.68 11.26 11.14
C ALA A 310 8.21 11.17 9.70
N HIS A 311 7.31 11.12 8.71
CA HIS A 311 7.69 11.16 7.30
C HIS A 311 8.44 12.45 6.94
N TRP A 312 7.95 13.61 7.40
CA TRP A 312 8.58 14.90 7.14
C TRP A 312 10.01 14.92 7.69
N VAL A 313 10.20 14.51 8.94
CA VAL A 313 11.52 14.46 9.60
C VAL A 313 12.45 13.51 8.85
N ALA A 314 11.97 12.33 8.44
CA ALA A 314 12.76 11.38 7.67
C ALA A 314 13.14 11.90 6.28
N ALA A 315 12.27 12.68 5.63
CA ALA A 315 12.55 13.28 4.33
C ALA A 315 13.61 14.40 4.43
N GLN A 316 13.53 15.25 5.46
CA GLN A 316 14.57 16.26 5.71
C GLN A 316 15.91 15.62 6.02
N HIS A 317 15.91 14.57 6.84
CA HIS A 317 17.13 13.82 7.16
C HIS A 317 17.75 13.18 5.91
N ARG A 318 16.94 12.66 4.97
CA ARG A 318 17.42 12.15 3.67
C ARG A 318 18.01 13.25 2.76
N GLN A 319 17.43 14.46 2.78
CA GLN A 319 17.96 15.61 2.05
C GLN A 319 19.31 16.08 2.61
N GLU A 320 19.50 16.05 3.93
CA GLU A 320 20.78 16.38 4.59
C GLU A 320 21.87 15.32 4.37
N VAL A 321 21.49 14.04 4.22
CA VAL A 321 22.41 12.91 3.95
C VAL A 321 22.73 12.75 2.45
N GLY A 322 22.17 13.60 1.58
CA GLY A 322 22.50 13.63 0.16
C GLY A 322 21.95 12.41 -0.60
N SER A 323 20.64 12.20 -0.57
CA SER A 323 19.95 11.40 -1.60
C SER A 323 19.16 12.33 -2.51
N ASP A 324 19.76 12.65 -3.65
CA ASP A 324 19.07 13.30 -4.76
C ASP A 324 18.05 12.30 -5.33
N ASP A 325 16.82 12.27 -4.79
CA ASP A 325 15.64 11.66 -5.46
C ASP A 325 15.22 12.52 -6.68
N GLY A 326 16.21 13.02 -7.41
CA GLY A 326 16.09 13.84 -8.59
C GLY A 326 15.69 12.96 -9.76
N VAL A 327 14.73 13.45 -10.55
CA VAL A 327 14.41 12.92 -11.88
C VAL A 327 15.72 12.58 -12.59
N LEU A 328 15.92 11.30 -12.94
CA LEU A 328 17.10 10.87 -13.68
C LEU A 328 17.20 11.72 -14.95
N ASP A 329 18.30 12.45 -15.08
CA ASP A 329 18.53 13.21 -16.29
C ASP A 329 18.53 12.27 -17.51
N GLU A 330 17.82 12.67 -18.56
CA GLU A 330 17.66 11.84 -19.76
C GLU A 330 19.02 11.61 -20.42
N ALA A 331 19.91 12.61 -20.45
CA ALA A 331 21.22 12.44 -21.09
C ALA A 331 22.07 11.40 -20.34
N HIS A 332 22.08 11.45 -19.00
CA HIS A 332 22.75 10.44 -18.17
C HIS A 332 22.14 9.04 -18.31
N SER A 333 20.81 8.92 -18.29
CA SER A 333 20.16 7.60 -18.43
C SER A 333 20.39 6.97 -19.80
N LYS A 334 20.36 7.75 -20.88
CA LYS A 334 20.73 7.28 -22.24
C LYS A 334 22.17 6.78 -22.29
N MET A 335 23.10 7.48 -21.64
CA MET A 335 24.49 7.04 -21.55
C MET A 335 24.62 5.71 -20.82
N MET A 336 23.87 5.51 -19.73
CA MET A 336 23.85 4.26 -18.98
C MET A 336 23.26 3.10 -19.80
N PHE A 337 22.17 3.34 -20.52
CA PHE A 337 21.57 2.35 -21.43
C PHE A 337 22.58 1.90 -22.52
N CYS A 338 23.29 2.84 -23.14
CA CYS A 338 24.35 2.51 -24.10
C CYS A 338 25.53 1.74 -23.47
N ARG A 339 25.90 2.05 -22.21
CA ARG A 339 26.96 1.33 -21.48
C ARG A 339 26.54 -0.09 -21.13
N GLU A 340 25.29 -0.30 -20.74
CA GLU A 340 24.72 -1.63 -20.49
C GLU A 340 24.79 -2.47 -21.78
N ALA A 341 24.33 -1.91 -22.91
CA ALA A 341 24.42 -2.57 -24.21
C ALA A 341 25.86 -2.94 -24.59
N ALA A 342 26.82 -2.04 -24.36
CA ALA A 342 28.24 -2.32 -24.59
C ALA A 342 28.80 -3.42 -23.67
N GLY A 343 28.27 -3.55 -22.45
CA GLY A 343 28.64 -4.61 -21.51
C GLY A 343 28.34 -6.02 -22.03
N LEU A 344 27.32 -6.17 -22.88
CA LEU A 344 26.93 -7.46 -23.48
C LEU A 344 27.93 -7.97 -24.53
N LEU A 345 28.82 -7.12 -25.05
CA LEU A 345 29.80 -7.51 -26.08
C LEU A 345 30.73 -8.65 -25.61
N VAL A 346 31.07 -8.68 -24.32
CA VAL A 346 31.92 -9.74 -23.75
C VAL A 346 31.20 -11.09 -23.76
N GLU A 347 29.90 -11.11 -23.50
CA GLU A 347 29.09 -12.34 -23.57
C GLU A 347 28.84 -12.76 -25.00
N ALA A 348 28.52 -11.82 -25.89
CA ALA A 348 28.29 -12.10 -27.32
C ALA A 348 29.52 -12.72 -28.00
N GLY A 349 30.74 -12.37 -27.56
CA GLY A 349 31.97 -13.02 -28.02
C GLY A 349 32.17 -14.47 -27.54
N ARG A 350 31.35 -14.95 -26.59
CA ARG A 350 31.44 -16.30 -25.98
C ARG A 350 30.22 -17.17 -26.24
N ARG A 351 29.07 -16.57 -26.57
CA ARG A 351 27.78 -17.24 -26.75
C ARG A 351 27.04 -16.62 -27.92
N THR A 352 26.49 -17.48 -28.77
CA THR A 352 25.58 -17.06 -29.85
C THR A 352 24.14 -17.06 -29.37
N LEU A 353 23.35 -16.07 -29.80
CA LEU A 353 21.91 -16.07 -29.60
C LEU A 353 21.26 -17.05 -30.57
N ASP A 354 20.37 -17.91 -30.07
CA ASP A 354 19.70 -18.94 -30.87
C ASP A 354 18.21 -18.63 -31.05
N PHE A 355 17.83 -18.36 -32.29
CA PHE A 355 16.45 -18.17 -32.73
C PHE A 355 15.93 -19.35 -33.56
N SER A 356 16.64 -20.48 -33.55
CA SER A 356 16.17 -21.69 -34.21
C SER A 356 14.86 -22.15 -33.58
N TYR A 357 13.91 -22.56 -34.42
CA TYR A 357 12.62 -23.06 -34.00
C TYR A 357 12.20 -24.26 -34.85
N THR A 358 11.20 -25.00 -34.40
CA THR A 358 10.62 -26.14 -35.13
C THR A 358 9.11 -25.95 -35.27
N GLY A 359 8.54 -26.42 -36.38
CA GLY A 359 7.12 -26.23 -36.69
C GLY A 359 6.80 -24.82 -37.19
N THR A 360 5.55 -24.39 -36.98
CA THR A 360 5.06 -23.08 -37.39
C THR A 360 5.40 -22.03 -36.32
N PRO A 361 6.05 -20.90 -36.67
CA PRO A 361 6.34 -19.85 -35.71
C PRO A 361 5.04 -19.19 -35.24
N ALA A 362 4.96 -18.89 -33.93
CA ALA A 362 3.82 -18.19 -33.36
C ALA A 362 3.80 -16.70 -33.76
N VAL A 363 4.99 -16.12 -33.98
CA VAL A 363 5.19 -14.73 -34.38
C VAL A 363 6.42 -14.61 -35.27
N SER A 364 6.34 -13.77 -36.30
CA SER A 364 7.48 -13.34 -37.10
C SER A 364 7.89 -11.92 -36.69
N VAL A 365 9.15 -11.73 -36.32
CA VAL A 365 9.70 -10.43 -35.92
C VAL A 365 10.50 -9.85 -37.06
N ILE A 366 10.15 -8.64 -37.47
CA ILE A 366 10.89 -7.83 -38.43
C ILE A 366 11.73 -6.82 -37.66
N MET A 367 13.04 -6.86 -37.85
CA MET A 367 13.98 -5.88 -37.32
C MET A 367 14.82 -5.28 -38.44
N VAL A 368 14.87 -3.96 -38.53
CA VAL A 368 15.69 -3.24 -39.51
C VAL A 368 16.89 -2.65 -38.82
N LEU A 369 18.08 -2.86 -39.39
CA LEU A 369 19.35 -2.45 -38.79
C LEU A 369 20.07 -1.40 -39.62
N TYR A 370 20.68 -0.43 -38.93
CA TYR A 370 21.63 0.51 -39.51
C TYR A 370 22.65 0.93 -38.44
N ASN A 371 23.78 0.23 -38.41
CA ASN A 371 24.79 0.29 -37.36
C ASN A 371 24.22 -0.04 -35.95
N GLN A 372 24.92 0.40 -34.90
CA GLN A 372 24.56 0.22 -33.49
C GLN A 372 24.56 -1.25 -33.05
N PHE A 373 25.65 -1.96 -33.36
CA PHE A 373 25.81 -3.36 -32.99
C PHE A 373 25.51 -3.69 -31.50
N PRO A 374 26.00 -2.90 -30.51
CA PRO A 374 25.71 -3.20 -29.09
C PRO A 374 24.21 -3.11 -28.76
N LEU A 375 23.50 -2.10 -29.28
CA LEU A 375 22.07 -1.94 -29.06
C LEU A 375 21.30 -3.11 -29.68
N THR A 376 21.69 -3.51 -30.89
CA THR A 376 21.11 -4.66 -31.60
C THR A 376 21.23 -5.95 -30.78
N LEU A 377 22.40 -6.25 -30.22
CA LEU A 377 22.58 -7.43 -29.38
C LEU A 377 21.72 -7.39 -28.12
N MET A 378 21.60 -6.23 -27.48
CA MET A 378 20.74 -6.06 -26.32
C MET A 378 19.26 -6.29 -26.65
N ALA A 379 18.79 -5.69 -27.76
CA ALA A 379 17.42 -5.87 -28.22
C ALA A 379 17.12 -7.35 -28.52
N LEU A 380 18.02 -8.04 -29.24
CA LEU A 380 17.89 -9.46 -29.57
C LEU A 380 17.94 -10.36 -28.32
N ALA A 381 18.84 -10.09 -27.37
CA ALA A 381 18.89 -10.83 -26.11
C ALA A 381 17.58 -10.66 -25.34
N SER A 382 17.10 -9.42 -25.18
CA SER A 382 15.82 -9.15 -24.51
C SER A 382 14.62 -9.78 -25.23
N LEU A 383 14.64 -9.83 -26.57
CA LEU A 383 13.61 -10.51 -27.36
C LEU A 383 13.57 -12.01 -27.09
N ARG A 384 14.74 -12.66 -27.08
CA ARG A 384 14.84 -14.10 -26.83
C ARG A 384 14.41 -14.47 -25.41
N ASP A 385 14.78 -13.66 -24.42
CA ASP A 385 14.42 -13.86 -23.01
C ASP A 385 12.92 -13.59 -22.77
N CYS A 386 12.38 -12.55 -23.41
CA CYS A 386 10.98 -12.15 -23.29
C CYS A 386 10.01 -13.20 -23.83
N PHE A 387 10.39 -13.92 -24.88
CA PHE A 387 9.54 -14.90 -25.55
C PHE A 387 10.31 -16.19 -25.79
N PRO A 388 10.06 -17.28 -25.01
CA PRO A 388 10.73 -18.57 -25.19
C PRO A 388 10.09 -19.46 -26.29
N GLY A 389 8.99 -19.03 -26.91
CA GLY A 389 8.27 -19.79 -27.93
C GLY A 389 8.96 -19.87 -29.31
N ALA A 390 8.30 -20.53 -30.26
CA ALA A 390 8.73 -20.59 -31.66
C ALA A 390 8.56 -19.21 -32.33
N LEU A 391 9.67 -18.59 -32.69
CA LEU A 391 9.74 -17.22 -33.19
C LEU A 391 10.59 -17.18 -34.45
N GLU A 392 10.06 -16.59 -35.52
CA GLU A 392 10.81 -16.36 -36.75
C GLU A 392 11.43 -14.96 -36.70
N LEU A 393 12.76 -14.86 -36.76
CA LEU A 393 13.46 -13.59 -36.76
C LEU A 393 13.93 -13.24 -38.18
N ILE A 394 13.43 -12.12 -38.71
CA ILE A 394 13.74 -11.60 -40.04
C ILE A 394 14.43 -10.25 -39.88
N ILE A 395 15.68 -10.18 -40.33
CA ILE A 395 16.53 -9.00 -40.19
C ILE A 395 16.87 -8.45 -41.56
N ILE A 396 16.61 -7.16 -41.77
CA ILE A 396 17.11 -6.41 -42.93
C ILE A 396 18.19 -5.45 -42.47
N ASP A 397 19.45 -5.76 -42.79
CA ASP A 397 20.56 -4.83 -42.59
C ASP A 397 20.60 -3.83 -43.76
N SER A 398 20.17 -2.61 -43.47
CA SER A 398 20.02 -1.49 -44.42
C SER A 398 21.35 -0.75 -44.63
N GLY A 399 22.42 -1.51 -44.95
CA GLY A 399 23.73 -0.95 -45.30
C GLY A 399 24.59 -0.52 -44.10
N SER A 400 24.57 -1.28 -43.01
CA SER A 400 25.46 -1.06 -41.86
C SER A 400 26.94 -1.16 -42.23
N ARG A 401 27.78 -0.41 -41.51
CA ARG A 401 29.24 -0.34 -41.71
C ARG A 401 30.05 -0.75 -40.48
N ASP A 402 29.39 -0.94 -39.34
CA ASP A 402 30.00 -1.45 -38.12
C ASP A 402 29.91 -2.98 -38.03
N GLU A 403 30.11 -3.54 -36.83
CA GLU A 403 30.08 -4.99 -36.59
C GLU A 403 28.72 -5.65 -36.89
N THR A 404 27.64 -4.87 -37.04
CA THR A 404 26.31 -5.36 -37.44
C THR A 404 26.35 -6.12 -38.77
N ARG A 405 27.31 -5.81 -39.65
CA ARG A 405 27.49 -6.54 -40.92
C ARG A 405 27.92 -8.00 -40.75
N ARG A 406 28.39 -8.36 -39.55
CA ARG A 406 28.81 -9.71 -39.15
C ARG A 406 27.83 -10.37 -38.18
N LEU A 407 26.59 -9.89 -38.08
CA LEU A 407 25.61 -10.37 -37.11
C LEU A 407 25.38 -11.89 -37.13
N GLN A 408 25.50 -12.52 -38.29
CA GLN A 408 25.44 -13.97 -38.49
C GLN A 408 26.49 -14.78 -37.71
N GLU A 409 27.59 -14.14 -37.27
CA GLU A 409 28.59 -14.77 -36.39
C GLU A 409 28.09 -14.88 -34.93
N TYR A 410 27.09 -14.09 -34.56
CA TYR A 410 26.59 -13.94 -33.19
C TYR A 410 25.14 -14.44 -33.02
N VAL A 411 24.41 -14.60 -34.12
CA VAL A 411 22.99 -14.98 -34.13
C VAL A 411 22.77 -16.16 -35.06
N SER A 412 22.14 -17.20 -34.54
CA SER A 412 21.75 -18.41 -35.27
C SER A 412 20.24 -18.53 -35.39
N GLY A 413 19.75 -19.20 -36.44
CA GLY A 413 18.32 -19.38 -36.70
C GLY A 413 17.56 -18.16 -37.23
N ALA A 414 18.23 -17.02 -37.45
CA ALA A 414 17.64 -15.82 -38.03
C ALA A 414 17.79 -15.76 -39.57
N THR A 415 16.80 -15.20 -40.26
CA THR A 415 16.90 -14.84 -41.68
C THR A 415 17.46 -13.44 -41.81
N ILE A 416 18.74 -13.32 -42.16
CA ILE A 416 19.44 -12.02 -42.27
C ILE A 416 19.67 -11.68 -43.74
N ARG A 417 19.14 -10.54 -44.19
CA ARG A 417 19.38 -9.99 -45.52
C ARG A 417 20.18 -8.69 -45.44
N HIS A 418 21.37 -8.73 -45.99
CA HIS A 418 22.27 -7.58 -46.08
C HIS A 418 22.05 -6.79 -47.38
N LEU A 419 21.85 -5.47 -47.25
CA LEU A 419 21.79 -4.53 -48.37
C LEU A 419 23.10 -3.75 -48.45
N ASP A 420 23.49 -3.34 -49.66
CA ASP A 420 24.71 -2.53 -49.89
C ASP A 420 24.43 -1.02 -49.85
N TYR A 421 23.18 -0.64 -49.61
CA TYR A 421 22.70 0.73 -49.53
C TYR A 421 21.67 0.85 -48.40
N ASN A 422 21.46 2.09 -47.92
CA ASN A 422 20.44 2.36 -46.93
C ASN A 422 19.07 2.50 -47.61
N ALA A 423 18.28 1.43 -47.56
CA ALA A 423 16.91 1.36 -48.08
C ALA A 423 15.88 2.08 -47.21
N SER A 424 16.27 2.62 -46.04
CA SER A 424 15.39 3.16 -45.00
C SER A 424 14.59 2.13 -44.22
N PHE A 425 14.08 2.55 -43.06
CA PHE A 425 13.23 1.72 -42.19
C PHE A 425 12.00 1.20 -42.94
N LEU A 426 11.22 2.12 -43.52
CA LEU A 426 9.96 1.80 -44.19
C LEU A 426 10.10 0.76 -45.30
N LEU A 427 10.99 0.98 -46.27
CA LEU A 427 11.12 0.05 -47.40
C LEU A 427 11.69 -1.30 -46.94
N SER A 428 12.59 -1.31 -45.97
CA SER A 428 13.13 -2.54 -45.38
C SER A 428 12.05 -3.36 -44.68
N CYS A 429 11.16 -2.72 -43.91
CA CYS A 429 10.02 -3.38 -43.30
C CYS A 429 9.08 -4.02 -44.34
N ASN A 430 8.80 -3.32 -45.45
CA ASN A 430 7.97 -3.87 -46.52
C ASN A 430 8.63 -5.06 -47.22
N MET A 431 9.95 -5.01 -47.46
CA MET A 431 10.70 -6.15 -48.02
C MET A 431 10.68 -7.37 -47.08
N ALA A 432 10.76 -7.14 -45.77
CA ALA A 432 10.72 -8.21 -44.78
C ALA A 432 9.32 -8.84 -44.64
N LEU A 433 8.25 -8.06 -44.82
CA LEU A 433 6.87 -8.56 -44.76
C LEU A 433 6.59 -9.67 -45.80
N GLU A 434 7.28 -9.64 -46.94
CA GLU A 434 7.20 -10.69 -47.96
C GLU A 434 7.75 -12.05 -47.47
N MET A 435 8.67 -12.02 -46.48
CA MET A 435 9.33 -13.21 -45.93
C MET A 435 8.59 -13.80 -44.72
N VAL A 436 7.64 -13.07 -44.12
CA VAL A 436 6.91 -13.48 -42.92
C VAL A 436 6.12 -14.77 -43.13
N SER A 437 6.27 -15.74 -42.24
CA SER A 437 5.52 -17.00 -42.29
C SER A 437 4.46 -17.17 -41.20
N ALA A 438 4.57 -16.46 -40.07
CA ALA A 438 3.61 -16.54 -38.97
C ALA A 438 2.30 -15.77 -39.22
N ASP A 439 1.26 -16.08 -38.46
CA ASP A 439 -0.03 -15.39 -38.49
C ASP A 439 0.00 -13.97 -37.87
N ALA A 440 1.01 -13.70 -37.04
CA ALA A 440 1.28 -12.39 -36.45
C ALA A 440 2.68 -11.89 -36.81
N VAL A 441 2.78 -10.61 -37.16
CA VAL A 441 4.04 -9.92 -37.45
C VAL A 441 4.30 -8.84 -36.42
N LEU A 442 5.51 -8.81 -35.85
CA LEU A 442 5.98 -7.77 -34.94
C LEU A 442 7.02 -6.90 -35.64
N TYR A 443 6.72 -5.61 -35.81
CA TYR A 443 7.71 -4.60 -36.16
C TYR A 443 8.43 -4.15 -34.88
N LEU A 444 9.75 -4.29 -34.85
CA LEU A 444 10.56 -4.04 -33.67
C LEU A 444 11.82 -3.24 -34.01
N ASN A 445 12.05 -2.16 -33.27
CA ASN A 445 13.30 -1.41 -33.37
C ASN A 445 14.46 -2.15 -32.70
N ASN A 446 15.70 -1.78 -33.05
CA ASN A 446 16.91 -2.39 -32.48
C ASN A 446 17.46 -1.66 -31.23
N ASP A 447 16.78 -0.62 -30.77
CA ASP A 447 17.17 0.24 -29.64
C ASP A 447 16.16 0.17 -28.48
N VAL A 448 15.61 -1.03 -28.26
CA VAL A 448 14.63 -1.35 -27.22
C VAL A 448 15.13 -2.42 -26.26
N LYS A 449 14.55 -2.44 -25.06
CA LYS A 449 14.62 -3.54 -24.09
C LYS A 449 13.20 -3.94 -23.70
N LEU A 450 12.87 -5.21 -23.90
CA LEU A 450 11.53 -5.74 -23.66
C LEU A 450 11.38 -6.26 -22.22
N ALA A 451 10.28 -5.92 -21.56
CA ALA A 451 9.93 -6.52 -20.28
C ALA A 451 9.54 -8.00 -20.46
N PRO A 452 9.68 -8.85 -19.42
CA PRO A 452 9.30 -10.26 -19.48
C PRO A 452 7.85 -10.45 -19.97
N GLY A 453 7.65 -11.33 -20.95
CA GLY A 453 6.32 -11.67 -21.48
C GLY A 453 5.69 -10.62 -22.40
N ALA A 454 6.33 -9.47 -22.68
CA ALA A 454 5.76 -8.41 -23.53
C ALA A 454 5.27 -8.91 -24.91
N VAL A 455 6.04 -9.76 -25.59
CA VAL A 455 5.63 -10.35 -26.89
C VAL A 455 4.46 -11.32 -26.72
N GLN A 456 4.46 -12.14 -25.67
CA GLN A 456 3.36 -13.07 -25.39
C GLN A 456 2.06 -12.31 -25.09
N ASN A 457 2.13 -11.27 -24.25
CA ASN A 457 1.00 -10.42 -23.90
C ASN A 457 0.40 -9.76 -25.16
N ALA A 458 1.26 -9.25 -26.05
CA ALA A 458 0.81 -8.66 -27.32
C ALA A 458 0.13 -9.68 -28.23
N LEU A 459 0.66 -10.91 -28.31
CA LEU A 459 0.10 -12.00 -29.11
C LEU A 459 -1.24 -12.49 -28.56
N ASP A 460 -1.33 -12.66 -27.24
CA ASP A 460 -2.58 -13.03 -26.55
C ASP A 460 -3.64 -11.96 -26.79
N ARG A 461 -3.26 -10.67 -26.72
CA ARG A 461 -4.18 -9.57 -27.04
C ARG A 461 -4.63 -9.61 -28.49
N LEU A 462 -3.71 -9.73 -29.46
CA LEU A 462 -4.04 -9.74 -30.88
C LEU A 462 -5.00 -10.88 -31.23
N THR A 463 -4.83 -12.04 -30.60
CA THR A 463 -5.65 -13.23 -30.85
C THR A 463 -6.95 -13.28 -30.04
N SER A 464 -7.09 -12.45 -29.00
CA SER A 464 -8.28 -12.43 -28.13
C SER A 464 -9.59 -12.00 -28.81
N ASP A 465 -9.49 -11.20 -29.89
CA ASP A 465 -10.64 -10.76 -30.70
C ASP A 465 -10.19 -10.60 -32.16
N PRO A 466 -10.83 -11.28 -33.13
CA PRO A 466 -10.46 -11.20 -34.55
C PRO A 466 -10.62 -9.79 -35.15
N LYS A 467 -11.27 -8.86 -34.46
CA LYS A 467 -11.32 -7.44 -34.84
C LYS A 467 -10.08 -6.65 -34.43
N ILE A 468 -9.20 -7.19 -33.59
CA ILE A 468 -7.95 -6.52 -33.22
C ILE A 468 -6.96 -6.72 -34.36
N GLY A 469 -6.65 -5.62 -35.06
CA GLY A 469 -5.73 -5.64 -36.19
C GLY A 469 -4.30 -5.35 -35.80
N ALA A 470 -4.09 -4.54 -34.76
CA ALA A 470 -2.78 -4.23 -34.22
C ALA A 470 -2.80 -4.02 -32.71
N VAL A 471 -1.66 -4.29 -32.08
CA VAL A 471 -1.41 -4.13 -30.65
C VAL A 471 -0.07 -3.42 -30.44
N GLY A 472 -0.07 -2.39 -29.58
CA GLY A 472 1.14 -1.77 -29.07
C GLY A 472 1.13 -1.70 -27.54
N GLY A 473 2.25 -1.25 -26.98
CA GLY A 473 2.51 -1.29 -25.55
C GLY A 473 2.79 0.05 -24.89
N LYS A 474 3.02 -0.01 -23.58
CA LYS A 474 3.55 1.07 -22.76
C LYS A 474 5.02 1.27 -23.05
N ILE A 475 5.37 2.43 -23.60
CA ILE A 475 6.76 2.76 -23.93
C ILE A 475 7.32 3.72 -22.89
N ILE A 476 8.41 3.29 -22.26
CA ILE A 476 9.11 3.97 -21.19
C ILE A 476 10.47 4.42 -21.74
N ARG A 477 10.85 5.65 -21.42
CA ARG A 477 12.14 6.23 -21.77
C ARG A 477 13.21 5.75 -20.78
N THR A 478 14.47 5.92 -21.12
CA THR A 478 15.60 5.51 -20.27
C THR A 478 15.61 6.17 -18.89
N ASN A 479 14.99 7.35 -18.73
CA ASN A 479 14.83 8.01 -17.43
C ASN A 479 13.66 7.49 -16.58
N GLY A 480 12.96 6.44 -17.02
CA GLY A 480 11.82 5.86 -16.31
C GLY A 480 10.49 6.60 -16.48
N ARG A 481 10.41 7.61 -17.34
CA ARG A 481 9.16 8.33 -17.68
C ARG A 481 8.49 7.76 -18.92
N LEU A 482 7.19 7.98 -19.06
CA LEU A 482 6.46 7.58 -20.26
C LEU A 482 6.96 8.32 -21.51
N GLN A 483 7.25 7.57 -22.56
CA GLN A 483 7.31 8.11 -23.92
C GLN A 483 5.88 8.25 -24.46
N GLU A 484 5.11 7.17 -24.32
CA GLU A 484 3.70 7.09 -24.72
C GLU A 484 2.97 5.94 -24.01
N ALA A 485 1.69 6.17 -23.72
CA ALA A 485 0.72 5.15 -23.35
C ALA A 485 -0.30 5.01 -24.51
N GLY A 486 0.18 4.62 -25.69
CA GLY A 486 -0.55 4.80 -26.94
C GLY A 486 -0.59 6.27 -27.38
N SER A 487 -1.05 6.51 -28.61
CA SER A 487 -0.86 7.81 -29.24
C SER A 487 -2.13 8.35 -29.89
N ILE A 488 -2.24 9.68 -29.87
CA ILE A 488 -3.38 10.46 -30.35
C ILE A 488 -3.02 11.12 -31.67
N ILE A 489 -3.96 11.11 -32.61
CA ILE A 489 -3.86 11.88 -33.86
C ILE A 489 -4.85 13.03 -33.81
N TRP A 490 -4.34 14.26 -33.78
CA TRP A 490 -5.16 15.45 -33.75
C TRP A 490 -5.76 15.78 -35.12
N ARG A 491 -6.83 16.58 -35.13
CA ARG A 491 -7.53 17.04 -36.35
C ARG A 491 -6.62 17.71 -37.37
N ASP A 492 -5.55 18.35 -36.92
CA ASP A 492 -4.57 19.01 -37.80
C ASP A 492 -3.47 18.04 -38.31
N GLY A 493 -3.61 16.75 -38.01
CA GLY A 493 -2.67 15.68 -38.35
C GLY A 493 -1.39 15.67 -37.51
N SER A 494 -1.27 16.49 -36.47
CA SER A 494 -0.19 16.33 -35.50
C SER A 494 -0.45 15.11 -34.60
N ALA A 495 0.62 14.50 -34.11
CA ALA A 495 0.54 13.31 -33.26
C ALA A 495 1.08 13.61 -31.87
N TYR A 496 0.54 12.95 -30.85
CA TYR A 496 0.93 13.12 -29.46
C TYR A 496 0.96 11.77 -28.73
N GLY A 497 2.13 11.42 -28.19
CA GLY A 497 2.27 10.29 -27.27
C GLY A 497 1.54 10.61 -25.97
N TYR A 498 0.46 9.90 -25.70
CA TYR A 498 -0.41 10.20 -24.57
C TYR A 498 0.36 10.01 -23.26
N LEU A 499 0.23 10.99 -22.35
CA LEU A 499 0.92 11.05 -21.04
C LEU A 499 2.44 11.06 -21.12
N ARG A 500 3.01 11.60 -22.19
CA ARG A 500 4.45 11.82 -22.29
C ARG A 500 4.99 12.55 -21.04
N ASP A 501 6.11 12.05 -20.53
CA ASP A 501 6.82 12.50 -19.33
C ASP A 501 6.10 12.25 -17.99
N ALA A 502 4.92 11.63 -18.00
CA ALA A 502 4.24 11.21 -16.78
C ALA A 502 4.86 9.93 -16.18
N ASP A 503 4.44 9.60 -14.96
CA ASP A 503 4.77 8.34 -14.30
C ASP A 503 4.11 7.14 -15.04
N PRO A 504 4.85 6.10 -15.43
CA PRO A 504 4.29 4.90 -16.07
C PRO A 504 3.32 4.10 -15.21
N ASN A 505 3.22 4.39 -13.92
CA ASN A 505 2.32 3.74 -12.96
C ASN A 505 1.05 4.55 -12.65
N CYS A 506 0.87 5.73 -13.25
CA CYS A 506 -0.38 6.48 -13.11
C CYS A 506 -1.60 5.68 -13.61
N PRO A 507 -2.79 5.84 -13.01
CA PRO A 507 -3.95 5.03 -13.39
C PRO A 507 -4.37 5.24 -14.85
N GLU A 508 -4.21 6.44 -15.40
CA GLU A 508 -4.57 6.77 -16.78
C GLU A 508 -3.72 6.02 -17.82
N ALA A 509 -2.55 5.52 -17.44
CA ALA A 509 -1.69 4.73 -18.31
C ALA A 509 -1.96 3.22 -18.22
N ASN A 510 -2.65 2.71 -17.20
CA ASN A 510 -2.63 1.28 -16.85
C ASN A 510 -3.98 0.56 -17.02
N PHE A 511 -4.67 0.85 -18.13
CA PHE A 511 -5.83 0.07 -18.59
C PHE A 511 -5.82 -0.04 -20.13
N VAL A 512 -6.39 -1.13 -20.63
CA VAL A 512 -6.47 -1.46 -22.05
C VAL A 512 -7.49 -0.58 -22.75
N ARG A 513 -7.14 -0.08 -23.94
CA ARG A 513 -8.02 0.79 -24.74
C ARG A 513 -7.70 0.75 -26.22
N ASP A 514 -8.70 1.07 -27.04
CA ASP A 514 -8.52 1.32 -28.47
C ASP A 514 -7.93 2.71 -28.66
N VAL A 515 -6.86 2.84 -29.45
CA VAL A 515 -6.13 4.10 -29.70
C VAL A 515 -6.08 4.41 -31.19
N ASP A 516 -5.61 5.59 -31.57
CA ASP A 516 -5.47 5.95 -32.99
C ASP A 516 -4.29 5.22 -33.64
N TYR A 517 -3.15 5.13 -32.93
CA TYR A 517 -1.99 4.36 -33.36
C TYR A 517 -1.05 4.04 -32.19
N CYS A 518 -0.14 3.09 -32.43
CA CYS A 518 1.02 2.80 -31.59
C CYS A 518 2.30 2.96 -32.42
N SER A 519 3.42 3.34 -31.79
CA SER A 519 4.67 3.59 -32.52
C SER A 519 5.34 2.32 -33.05
N GLY A 520 6.17 2.49 -34.09
CA GLY A 520 6.93 1.41 -34.71
C GLY A 520 8.06 0.85 -33.85
N ALA A 521 8.33 1.44 -32.67
CA ALA A 521 9.26 0.88 -31.69
C ALA A 521 8.83 -0.53 -31.24
N PHE A 522 7.51 -0.74 -31.11
CA PHE A 522 6.89 -2.05 -30.92
C PHE A 522 5.46 -2.01 -31.47
N LEU A 523 5.22 -2.69 -32.59
CA LEU A 523 3.89 -2.79 -33.20
C LEU A 523 3.64 -4.21 -33.69
N MET A 524 2.73 -4.93 -33.01
CA MET A 524 2.30 -6.26 -33.42
C MET A 524 1.04 -6.16 -34.27
N VAL A 525 0.99 -6.85 -35.40
CA VAL A 525 -0.10 -6.77 -36.39
C VAL A 525 -0.44 -8.17 -36.90
N SER A 526 -1.71 -8.40 -37.23
CA SER A 526 -2.08 -9.61 -37.98
C SER A 526 -1.40 -9.60 -39.36
N THR A 527 -0.70 -10.69 -39.69
CA THR A 527 -0.02 -10.84 -40.99
C THR A 527 -1.02 -10.75 -42.16
N ALA A 528 -2.22 -11.31 -41.99
CA ALA A 528 -3.26 -11.24 -43.01
C ALA A 528 -3.67 -9.79 -43.32
N ILE A 529 -3.84 -8.96 -42.28
CA ILE A 529 -4.17 -7.54 -42.41
C ILE A 529 -2.99 -6.77 -42.99
N ALA A 530 -1.78 -7.00 -42.49
CA ALA A 530 -0.57 -6.32 -42.98
C ALA A 530 -0.37 -6.56 -44.49
N ARG A 531 -0.57 -7.80 -44.96
CA ARG A 531 -0.53 -8.15 -46.38
C ARG A 531 -1.67 -7.53 -47.18
N ALA A 532 -2.90 -7.60 -46.69
CA ALA A 532 -4.05 -7.01 -47.37
C ALA A 532 -3.90 -5.49 -47.58
N LEU A 533 -3.20 -4.83 -46.67
CA LEU A 533 -2.91 -3.39 -46.71
C LEU A 533 -1.55 -3.05 -47.35
N ASN A 534 -0.81 -4.02 -47.89
CA ASN A 534 0.52 -3.84 -48.49
C ASN A 534 1.55 -3.16 -47.56
N GLY A 535 1.52 -3.45 -46.26
CA GLY A 535 2.47 -2.92 -45.28
C GLY A 535 2.41 -1.38 -45.16
N PHE A 536 3.57 -0.76 -44.96
CA PHE A 536 3.70 0.70 -44.85
C PHE A 536 3.61 1.40 -46.20
N ASP A 537 3.00 2.58 -46.26
CA ASP A 537 2.86 3.33 -47.51
C ASP A 537 4.16 4.04 -47.90
N VAL A 538 4.69 3.71 -49.08
CA VAL A 538 5.97 4.23 -49.60
C VAL A 538 6.00 5.75 -49.76
N ALA A 539 4.86 6.44 -49.73
CA ALA A 539 4.82 7.90 -49.75
C ALA A 539 5.49 8.56 -48.54
N TYR A 540 5.59 7.83 -47.41
CA TYR A 540 6.23 8.30 -46.18
C TYR A 540 7.72 7.98 -46.10
N ALA A 541 8.31 7.35 -47.14
CA ALA A 541 9.74 7.07 -47.14
C ALA A 541 10.58 8.36 -47.01
N PRO A 542 11.68 8.36 -46.23
CA PRO A 542 12.31 7.17 -45.61
C PRO A 542 11.73 6.70 -44.26
N ALA A 543 11.04 7.55 -43.49
CA ALA A 543 10.49 7.27 -42.16
C ALA A 543 9.54 8.38 -41.68
N TYR A 544 8.88 8.16 -40.53
CA TYR A 544 7.88 8.99 -39.85
C TYR A 544 6.51 9.06 -40.55
N PHE A 545 5.42 8.90 -39.76
CA PHE A 545 4.01 8.77 -40.17
C PHE A 545 3.62 7.45 -40.85
N GLU A 546 4.57 6.56 -41.12
CA GLU A 546 4.34 5.23 -41.70
C GLU A 546 3.45 4.36 -40.81
N GLU A 547 3.76 4.27 -39.50
CA GLU A 547 2.93 3.56 -38.52
C GLU A 547 1.61 4.25 -38.24
N SER A 548 1.58 5.59 -38.18
CA SER A 548 0.35 6.35 -37.95
C SER A 548 -0.64 6.13 -39.10
N ASP A 549 -0.18 6.24 -40.36
CA ASP A 549 -1.00 5.96 -41.54
C ASP A 549 -1.43 4.50 -41.61
N PHE A 550 -0.53 3.56 -41.29
CA PHE A 550 -0.86 2.15 -41.28
C PHE A 550 -1.94 1.79 -40.27
N CYS A 551 -1.85 2.29 -39.03
CA CYS A 551 -2.88 2.12 -38.01
C CYS A 551 -4.21 2.75 -38.44
N VAL A 552 -4.20 3.94 -39.06
CA VAL A 552 -5.42 4.57 -39.60
C VAL A 552 -6.05 3.71 -40.70
N ARG A 553 -5.24 3.15 -41.61
CA ARG A 553 -5.75 2.23 -42.64
C ARG A 553 -6.32 0.93 -42.05
N ILE A 554 -5.71 0.39 -40.99
CA ILE A 554 -6.27 -0.74 -40.23
C ILE A 554 -7.66 -0.38 -39.68
N ILE A 555 -7.79 0.80 -39.05
CA ILE A 555 -9.07 1.30 -38.50
C ILE A 555 -10.11 1.49 -39.61
N GLN A 556 -9.75 2.09 -40.74
CA GLN A 556 -10.65 2.33 -41.87
C GLN A 556 -11.17 1.02 -42.49
N ASN A 557 -10.45 -0.09 -42.32
CA ASN A 557 -10.89 -1.41 -42.76
C ASN A 557 -11.70 -2.17 -41.69
N GLY A 558 -12.15 -1.49 -40.63
CA GLY A 558 -13.06 -2.03 -39.62
C GLY A 558 -12.38 -2.80 -38.48
N TYR A 559 -11.05 -2.73 -38.39
CA TYR A 559 -10.27 -3.33 -37.31
C TYR A 559 -9.95 -2.32 -36.21
N ARG A 560 -9.45 -2.83 -35.07
CA ARG A 560 -9.09 -2.08 -33.88
C ARG A 560 -7.58 -2.02 -33.74
N VAL A 561 -7.08 -0.90 -33.22
CA VAL A 561 -5.69 -0.75 -32.78
C VAL A 561 -5.72 -0.59 -31.27
N VAL A 562 -5.09 -1.52 -30.56
CA VAL A 562 -5.22 -1.64 -29.10
C VAL A 562 -3.90 -1.29 -28.42
N TYR A 563 -3.99 -0.43 -27.41
CA TYR A 563 -2.95 -0.23 -26.42
C TYR A 563 -3.14 -1.21 -25.26
N ASP A 564 -2.11 -1.99 -24.95
CA ASP A 564 -2.09 -2.90 -23.81
C ASP A 564 -0.95 -2.52 -22.82
N PRO A 565 -1.27 -2.08 -21.59
CA PRO A 565 -0.27 -1.66 -20.60
C PRO A 565 0.61 -2.80 -20.07
N PHE A 566 0.25 -4.07 -20.31
CA PHE A 566 1.07 -5.24 -19.94
C PHE A 566 2.18 -5.52 -20.95
N VAL A 567 2.13 -4.90 -22.13
CA VAL A 567 3.23 -4.90 -23.08
C VAL A 567 4.13 -3.71 -22.72
N VAL A 568 5.26 -3.96 -22.05
CA VAL A 568 6.15 -2.89 -21.56
C VAL A 568 7.47 -2.91 -22.32
N ILE A 569 7.83 -1.74 -22.86
CA ILE A 569 9.03 -1.54 -23.67
C ILE A 569 9.82 -0.36 -23.08
N GLU A 570 11.09 -0.56 -22.79
CA GLU A 570 12.03 0.53 -22.58
C GLU A 570 12.69 0.88 -23.93
N HIS A 571 12.72 2.16 -24.31
CA HIS A 571 13.17 2.60 -25.63
C HIS A 571 14.15 3.77 -25.55
N LEU A 572 15.28 3.63 -26.26
CA LEU A 572 16.27 4.69 -26.43
C LEU A 572 15.84 5.64 -27.55
N GLU A 573 15.00 6.61 -27.22
CA GLU A 573 14.47 7.55 -28.20
C GLU A 573 15.60 8.32 -28.92
N PHE A 574 15.55 8.34 -30.26
CA PHE A 574 16.53 8.97 -31.15
C PHE A 574 17.97 8.39 -31.09
N GLY A 575 18.16 7.16 -30.60
CA GLY A 575 19.49 6.51 -30.57
C GLY A 575 20.20 6.42 -31.93
N SER A 576 19.43 6.49 -33.03
CA SER A 576 19.90 6.27 -34.41
C SER A 576 19.69 7.45 -35.39
N SER A 577 19.16 8.62 -34.96
CA SER A 577 18.80 9.72 -35.88
C SER A 577 19.23 11.13 -35.43
N CYS A 578 19.62 12.00 -36.38
CA CYS A 578 19.97 13.41 -36.16
C CYS A 578 18.73 14.33 -36.13
N SER A 579 18.50 15.02 -35.00
CA SER A 579 17.27 15.73 -34.64
C SER A 579 16.77 16.79 -35.64
N SER A 580 17.65 17.50 -36.35
CA SER A 580 17.26 18.57 -37.28
C SER A 580 16.66 18.04 -38.60
N SER A 581 17.17 16.91 -39.10
CA SER A 581 16.68 16.27 -40.33
C SER A 581 15.34 15.56 -40.13
N SER A 582 15.13 14.99 -38.94
CA SER A 582 13.90 14.30 -38.56
C SER A 582 12.70 15.24 -38.51
N LEU A 583 12.86 16.46 -37.98
CA LEU A 583 11.77 17.46 -37.91
C LEU A 583 11.28 17.89 -39.30
N ALA A 584 12.20 18.10 -40.26
CA ALA A 584 11.82 18.45 -41.63
C ALA A 584 11.05 17.31 -42.32
N LEU A 585 11.45 16.06 -42.08
CA LEU A 585 10.77 14.89 -42.62
C LEU A 585 9.38 14.69 -42.01
N MET A 586 9.25 14.82 -40.68
CA MET A 586 7.95 14.80 -39.98
C MET A 586 7.00 15.88 -40.53
N GLN A 587 7.50 17.10 -40.78
CA GLN A 587 6.67 18.17 -41.36
C GLN A 587 6.22 17.86 -42.80
N ARG A 588 7.10 17.33 -43.64
CA ARG A 588 6.76 16.89 -45.00
C ARG A 588 5.69 15.81 -44.95
N ASN A 589 5.93 14.76 -44.18
CA ASN A 589 5.07 13.57 -44.11
C ASN A 589 3.73 13.87 -43.45
N ARG A 590 3.69 14.80 -42.48
CA ARG A 590 2.42 15.33 -41.93
C ARG A 590 1.53 15.94 -43.02
N ARG A 591 2.08 16.68 -43.98
CA ARG A 591 1.27 17.26 -45.09
C ARG A 591 0.68 16.17 -45.98
N ILE A 592 1.46 15.11 -46.26
CA ILE A 592 1.00 13.94 -47.00
C ILE A 592 -0.13 13.25 -46.23
N PHE A 593 0.08 13.01 -44.94
CA PHE A 593 -0.89 12.38 -44.05
C PHE A 593 -2.20 13.17 -43.97
N VAL A 594 -2.13 14.50 -43.76
CA VAL A 594 -3.31 15.37 -43.74
C VAL A 594 -4.09 15.32 -45.06
N SER A 595 -3.39 15.30 -46.19
CA SER A 595 -4.03 15.21 -47.50
C SER A 595 -4.71 13.86 -47.73
N ARG A 596 -4.11 12.75 -47.29
CA ARG A 596 -4.62 11.40 -47.54
C ARG A 596 -5.69 10.97 -46.56
N GLN A 597 -5.50 11.32 -45.28
CA GLN A 597 -6.37 10.92 -44.18
C GLN A 597 -7.38 12.02 -43.80
N ALA A 598 -7.70 12.92 -44.73
CA ALA A 598 -8.57 14.07 -44.47
C ALA A 598 -9.94 13.68 -43.92
N GLU A 599 -10.53 12.56 -44.36
CA GLU A 599 -11.81 12.07 -43.85
C GLU A 599 -11.71 11.58 -42.40
N PHE A 600 -10.69 10.77 -42.09
CA PHE A 600 -10.40 10.33 -40.73
C PHE A 600 -10.18 11.52 -39.79
N LEU A 601 -9.40 12.51 -40.23
CA LEU A 601 -9.07 13.70 -39.44
C LEU A 601 -10.28 14.59 -39.11
N ARG A 602 -11.33 14.58 -39.93
CA ARG A 602 -12.57 15.33 -39.62
C ARG A 602 -13.24 14.85 -38.32
N GLY A 603 -13.10 13.56 -38.01
CA GLY A 603 -13.62 12.96 -36.78
C GLY A 603 -12.76 13.21 -35.54
N GLN A 604 -11.55 13.73 -35.70
CA GLN A 604 -10.60 13.88 -34.60
C GLN A 604 -10.78 15.18 -33.80
N TYR A 605 -10.26 15.19 -32.58
CA TYR A 605 -10.27 16.37 -31.71
C TYR A 605 -9.23 17.42 -32.15
N PRO A 606 -9.48 18.73 -31.94
CA PRO A 606 -8.45 19.75 -32.10
C PRO A 606 -7.27 19.53 -31.15
N ALA A 607 -6.06 19.83 -31.61
CA ALA A 607 -4.83 19.70 -30.81
C ALA A 607 -4.87 20.62 -29.57
N HIS A 608 -5.14 20.03 -28.40
CA HIS A 608 -5.19 20.75 -27.13
C HIS A 608 -5.04 19.76 -25.97
N ALA A 609 -4.28 20.11 -24.94
CA ALA A 609 -4.06 19.25 -23.77
C ALA A 609 -5.39 18.85 -23.09
N GLY A 610 -6.33 19.78 -22.97
CA GLY A 610 -7.66 19.51 -22.42
C GLY A 610 -8.51 18.52 -23.22
N ASN A 611 -8.19 18.28 -24.50
CA ASN A 611 -8.89 17.27 -25.31
C ASN A 611 -8.23 15.88 -25.19
N ALA A 612 -7.04 15.77 -24.60
CA ALA A 612 -6.26 14.52 -24.58
C ALA A 612 -7.01 13.39 -23.87
N VAL A 613 -7.75 13.68 -22.80
CA VAL A 613 -8.55 12.67 -22.08
C VAL A 613 -9.65 12.07 -22.97
N LEU A 614 -10.28 12.89 -23.82
CA LEU A 614 -11.31 12.41 -24.75
C LEU A 614 -10.70 11.73 -25.98
N ALA A 615 -9.53 12.17 -26.42
CA ALA A 615 -8.87 11.69 -27.63
C ALA A 615 -8.01 10.43 -27.40
N ARG A 616 -7.63 10.12 -26.15
CA ARG A 616 -6.78 8.95 -25.80
C ARG A 616 -7.41 7.59 -26.12
N SER A 617 -8.72 7.57 -26.34
CA SER A 617 -9.48 6.35 -26.59
C SER A 617 -10.44 6.56 -27.74
N ARG A 618 -10.53 5.58 -28.63
CA ARG A 618 -11.55 5.58 -29.68
C ARG A 618 -12.93 5.29 -29.08
N PRO A 619 -14.00 5.92 -29.60
CA PRO A 619 -15.36 5.67 -29.11
C PRO A 619 -15.72 4.18 -29.23
N THR A 620 -16.22 3.61 -28.15
CA THR A 620 -16.84 2.28 -28.15
C THR A 620 -18.35 2.41 -28.31
N ASN A 621 -19.04 1.31 -28.61
CA ASN A 621 -20.51 1.29 -28.65
C ASN A 621 -21.16 1.28 -27.24
N GLY A 622 -20.36 1.15 -26.18
CA GLY A 622 -20.83 1.09 -24.80
C GLY A 622 -20.84 2.46 -24.12
N LEU A 623 -21.53 2.56 -22.99
CA LEU A 623 -21.59 3.79 -22.17
C LEU A 623 -20.26 4.04 -21.47
N ARG A 624 -19.90 5.32 -21.32
CA ARG A 624 -18.78 5.77 -20.48
C ARG A 624 -19.31 6.10 -19.09
N ILE A 625 -18.94 5.29 -18.10
CA ILE A 625 -19.53 5.30 -16.76
C ILE A 625 -18.50 5.77 -15.74
N LEU A 626 -18.83 6.82 -14.98
CA LEU A 626 -18.13 7.15 -13.75
C LEU A 626 -18.77 6.38 -12.60
N PHE A 627 -18.06 5.40 -12.05
CA PHE A 627 -18.49 4.60 -10.91
C PHE A 627 -17.84 5.12 -9.63
N VAL A 628 -18.60 5.82 -8.81
CA VAL A 628 -18.15 6.43 -7.55
C VAL A 628 -18.46 5.51 -6.39
N GLU A 629 -17.48 5.25 -5.52
CA GLU A 629 -17.64 4.38 -4.35
C GLU A 629 -16.80 4.88 -3.16
N ASP A 630 -17.09 4.50 -1.91
CA ASP A 630 -16.31 4.91 -0.73
C ASP A 630 -14.81 4.76 -0.93
N ARG A 631 -14.41 3.62 -1.52
CA ARG A 631 -13.05 3.18 -1.76
C ARG A 631 -13.02 2.41 -3.06
N ILE A 632 -11.83 2.10 -3.56
CA ILE A 632 -11.70 1.11 -4.64
C ILE A 632 -12.35 -0.21 -4.17
N PRO A 633 -13.42 -0.70 -4.82
CA PRO A 633 -14.19 -1.83 -4.33
C PRO A 633 -13.47 -3.15 -4.61
N LEU A 634 -12.44 -3.45 -3.81
CA LEU A 634 -11.76 -4.74 -3.87
C LEU A 634 -12.64 -5.84 -3.25
N ARG A 635 -12.68 -7.02 -3.88
CA ARG A 635 -13.46 -8.17 -3.43
C ARG A 635 -12.98 -8.74 -2.10
N SER A 636 -11.71 -8.49 -1.74
CA SER A 636 -11.13 -8.83 -0.44
C SER A 636 -11.74 -8.03 0.72
N LEU A 637 -12.21 -6.80 0.47
CA LEU A 637 -12.78 -5.94 1.52
C LEU A 637 -14.14 -6.43 2.05
N GLY A 638 -14.85 -7.28 1.30
CA GLY A 638 -16.17 -7.80 1.71
C GLY A 638 -17.26 -6.72 1.76
N SER A 639 -18.22 -6.85 2.69
CA SER A 639 -19.15 -5.79 3.14
C SER A 639 -19.74 -4.87 2.04
N GLY A 640 -20.30 -5.46 0.97
CA GLY A 640 -20.93 -4.72 -0.14
C GLY A 640 -19.98 -4.42 -1.31
N TYR A 641 -18.67 -4.25 -1.08
CA TYR A 641 -17.68 -3.96 -2.13
C TYR A 641 -17.57 -5.06 -3.18
N VAL A 642 -17.81 -6.31 -2.80
CA VAL A 642 -17.86 -7.44 -3.73
C VAL A 642 -18.95 -7.23 -4.79
N ARG A 643 -20.12 -6.71 -4.38
CA ARG A 643 -21.23 -6.43 -5.29
C ARG A 643 -20.88 -5.26 -6.20
N SER A 644 -20.31 -4.17 -5.65
CA SER A 644 -19.85 -3.05 -6.46
C SER A 644 -18.83 -3.50 -7.51
N ASN A 645 -17.87 -4.35 -7.13
CA ASN A 645 -16.91 -4.97 -8.05
C ASN A 645 -17.60 -5.84 -9.13
N ASP A 646 -18.53 -6.72 -8.72
CA ASP A 646 -19.27 -7.59 -9.65
C ASP A 646 -20.11 -6.77 -10.65
N ILE A 647 -20.66 -5.63 -10.22
CA ILE A 647 -21.36 -4.67 -11.09
C ILE A 647 -20.39 -4.06 -12.09
N VAL A 648 -19.24 -3.52 -11.64
CA VAL A 648 -18.20 -2.96 -12.52
C VAL A 648 -17.72 -3.99 -13.54
N ARG A 649 -17.47 -5.23 -13.12
CA ARG A 649 -17.11 -6.35 -14.01
C ARG A 649 -18.20 -6.65 -15.02
N SER A 650 -19.47 -6.59 -14.61
CA SER A 650 -20.60 -6.84 -15.49
C SER A 650 -20.81 -5.70 -16.50
N MET A 651 -20.52 -4.45 -16.13
CA MET A 651 -20.51 -3.30 -17.03
C MET A 651 -19.39 -3.45 -18.08
N ALA A 652 -18.17 -3.76 -17.65
CA ALA A 652 -17.03 -3.97 -18.54
C ALA A 652 -17.29 -5.09 -19.56
N ARG A 653 -17.86 -6.22 -19.13
CA ARG A 653 -18.25 -7.34 -20.02
C ARG A 653 -19.29 -6.97 -21.07
N GLN A 654 -20.11 -5.95 -20.81
CA GLN A 654 -21.09 -5.42 -21.76
C GLN A 654 -20.49 -4.38 -22.72
N GLY A 655 -19.18 -4.10 -22.61
CA GLY A 655 -18.47 -3.13 -23.45
C GLY A 655 -18.54 -1.69 -22.95
N CYS A 656 -19.06 -1.44 -21.73
CA CYS A 656 -19.03 -0.11 -21.12
C CYS A 656 -17.60 0.25 -20.71
N ALA A 657 -17.21 1.51 -20.95
CA ALA A 657 -15.95 2.06 -20.46
C ALA A 657 -16.17 2.58 -19.03
N VAL A 658 -15.63 1.88 -18.04
CA VAL A 658 -15.87 2.20 -16.63
C VAL A 658 -14.62 2.86 -16.03
N THR A 659 -14.81 4.01 -15.39
CA THR A 659 -13.82 4.66 -14.53
C THR A 659 -14.29 4.56 -13.08
N VAL A 660 -13.52 3.89 -12.24
CA VAL A 660 -13.80 3.75 -10.80
C VAL A 660 -13.12 4.89 -10.04
N PHE A 661 -13.91 5.63 -9.27
CA PHE A 661 -13.47 6.79 -8.49
C PHE A 661 -13.77 6.58 -6.99
N PRO A 662 -12.75 6.59 -6.11
CA PRO A 662 -12.96 6.48 -4.67
C PRO A 662 -13.30 7.84 -4.04
N VAL A 663 -14.21 7.87 -3.07
CA VAL A 663 -14.51 9.05 -2.26
C VAL A 663 -13.44 9.28 -1.20
N ASP A 664 -12.96 8.21 -0.56
CA ASP A 664 -11.91 8.25 0.45
C ASP A 664 -10.61 7.63 -0.08
N ALA A 665 -9.51 8.37 0.07
CA ALA A 665 -8.17 7.90 -0.30
C ALA A 665 -7.79 6.68 0.55
N HIS A 666 -7.62 5.53 -0.09
CA HIS A 666 -7.12 4.31 0.53
C HIS A 666 -6.06 3.69 -0.38
N TYR A 667 -4.84 3.58 0.13
CA TYR A 667 -3.77 2.98 -0.64
C TYR A 667 -3.89 1.46 -0.64
N HIS A 668 -3.84 0.88 -1.84
CA HIS A 668 -3.75 -0.55 -2.07
C HIS A 668 -2.56 -0.81 -2.97
N SER A 669 -1.88 -1.95 -2.81
CA SER A 669 -0.81 -2.31 -3.74
C SER A 669 -1.37 -2.41 -5.16
N LEU A 670 -0.63 -1.89 -6.15
CA LEU A 670 -1.05 -1.92 -7.56
C LEU A 670 -1.38 -3.35 -8.02
N SER A 671 -0.62 -4.35 -7.53
CA SER A 671 -0.88 -5.76 -7.79
C SER A 671 -2.27 -6.23 -7.35
N ARG A 672 -2.76 -5.75 -6.20
CA ARG A 672 -4.11 -6.07 -5.71
C ARG A 672 -5.18 -5.34 -6.51
N VAL A 673 -4.95 -4.08 -6.85
CA VAL A 673 -5.88 -3.28 -7.65
C VAL A 673 -6.06 -3.89 -9.03
N TYR A 674 -4.99 -4.02 -9.80
CA TYR A 674 -5.08 -4.55 -11.17
C TYR A 674 -5.40 -6.04 -11.23
N GLY A 675 -5.10 -6.81 -10.17
CA GLY A 675 -5.50 -8.22 -10.08
C GLY A 675 -7.01 -8.43 -9.88
N ASP A 676 -7.74 -7.42 -9.39
CA ASP A 676 -9.14 -7.56 -8.99
C ASP A 676 -10.16 -6.82 -9.88
N PHE A 677 -9.71 -6.12 -10.91
CA PHE A 677 -10.57 -5.49 -11.93
C PHE A 677 -10.26 -6.05 -13.32
N PRO A 678 -11.22 -6.02 -14.27
CA PRO A 678 -10.93 -6.23 -15.68
C PRO A 678 -9.89 -5.21 -16.16
N ASP A 679 -9.01 -5.64 -17.06
CA ASP A 679 -7.93 -4.84 -17.64
C ASP A 679 -8.40 -3.61 -18.45
N THR A 680 -9.67 -3.58 -18.87
CA THR A 680 -10.30 -2.45 -19.56
C THR A 680 -10.87 -1.38 -18.62
N VAL A 681 -10.84 -1.59 -17.30
CA VAL A 681 -11.39 -0.66 -16.31
C VAL A 681 -10.30 0.30 -15.83
N GLU A 682 -10.58 1.59 -15.87
CA GLU A 682 -9.70 2.61 -15.30
C GLU A 682 -9.99 2.74 -13.80
N VAL A 683 -8.97 2.54 -12.95
CA VAL A 683 -9.15 2.54 -11.48
C VAL A 683 -8.32 3.66 -10.87
N LEU A 684 -8.96 4.72 -10.37
CA LEU A 684 -8.31 5.93 -9.87
C LEU A 684 -7.89 5.78 -8.39
N PHE A 685 -6.95 4.87 -8.13
CA PHE A 685 -6.47 4.56 -6.77
C PHE A 685 -5.70 5.70 -6.09
N ASP A 686 -5.31 6.74 -6.85
CA ASP A 686 -4.53 7.90 -6.40
C ASP A 686 -5.37 9.19 -6.27
N ARG A 687 -6.70 9.06 -6.22
CA ARG A 687 -7.66 10.18 -6.11
C ARG A 687 -8.57 10.02 -4.89
N SER A 688 -9.31 11.08 -4.60
CA SER A 688 -10.31 11.16 -3.53
C SER A 688 -11.35 12.23 -3.83
N ALA A 689 -12.36 12.39 -2.97
CA ALA A 689 -13.37 13.43 -3.08
C ALA A 689 -12.80 14.86 -3.19
N GLU A 690 -11.61 15.11 -2.66
CA GLU A 690 -10.91 16.41 -2.75
C GLU A 690 -10.52 16.73 -4.20
N ASP A 691 -10.23 15.71 -5.00
CA ASP A 691 -9.81 15.85 -6.39
C ASP A 691 -11.00 15.94 -7.35
N LEU A 692 -12.22 15.61 -6.89
CA LEU A 692 -13.40 15.43 -7.76
C LEU A 692 -13.75 16.70 -8.55
N ASP A 693 -13.64 17.88 -7.95
CA ASP A 693 -13.95 19.17 -8.59
C ASP A 693 -13.09 19.39 -9.84
N ARG A 694 -11.77 19.29 -9.65
CA ARG A 694 -10.79 19.41 -10.74
C ARG A 694 -10.92 18.26 -11.74
N PHE A 695 -11.12 17.05 -11.26
CA PHE A 695 -11.29 15.87 -12.09
C PHE A 695 -12.47 15.99 -13.06
N LEU A 696 -13.62 16.46 -12.59
CA LEU A 696 -14.80 16.65 -13.44
C LEU A 696 -14.58 17.73 -14.49
N GLU A 697 -13.85 18.79 -14.16
CA GLU A 697 -13.46 19.84 -15.12
C GLU A 697 -12.48 19.29 -16.18
N GLU A 698 -11.45 18.57 -15.77
CA GLU A 698 -10.48 17.93 -16.68
C GLU A 698 -11.13 16.89 -17.60
N ARG A 699 -12.26 16.31 -17.16
CA ARG A 699 -13.00 15.26 -17.87
C ARG A 699 -14.37 15.69 -18.36
N ALA A 700 -14.52 16.98 -18.64
CA ALA A 700 -15.75 17.52 -19.20
C ALA A 700 -16.21 16.74 -20.44
N GLY A 701 -17.42 16.16 -20.39
CA GLY A 701 -17.98 15.37 -21.48
C GLY A 701 -17.40 13.95 -21.65
N ALA A 702 -16.59 13.48 -20.70
CA ALA A 702 -16.01 12.13 -20.72
C ALA A 702 -16.98 11.02 -20.29
N PHE A 703 -18.07 11.37 -19.61
CA PHE A 703 -19.01 10.41 -19.01
C PHE A 703 -20.41 10.60 -19.58
N ASP A 704 -21.04 9.47 -19.91
CA ASP A 704 -22.44 9.39 -20.33
C ASP A 704 -23.35 9.13 -19.12
N LEU A 705 -22.85 8.42 -18.10
CA LEU A 705 -23.58 8.04 -16.89
C LEU A 705 -22.70 8.17 -15.63
N VAL A 706 -23.30 8.62 -14.53
CA VAL A 706 -22.68 8.64 -13.20
C VAL A 706 -23.42 7.67 -12.28
N TRP A 707 -22.70 6.67 -11.78
CA TRP A 707 -23.18 5.69 -10.83
C TRP A 707 -22.55 5.98 -9.47
N VAL A 708 -23.36 6.37 -8.47
CA VAL A 708 -22.88 6.68 -7.13
C VAL A 708 -23.29 5.56 -6.18
N GLY A 709 -22.30 4.84 -5.65
CA GLY A 709 -22.48 3.88 -4.57
C GLY A 709 -22.66 4.59 -3.24
N ARG A 710 -23.68 4.16 -2.49
CA ARG A 710 -24.09 4.57 -1.15
C ARG A 710 -24.67 5.98 -1.04
N THR A 711 -25.72 6.10 -0.23
CA THR A 711 -26.50 7.34 -0.09
C THR A 711 -25.68 8.47 0.54
N HIS A 712 -24.80 8.16 1.50
CA HIS A 712 -23.96 9.18 2.15
C HIS A 712 -22.90 9.77 1.21
N ASN A 713 -22.42 9.01 0.22
CA ASN A 713 -21.52 9.53 -0.80
C ASN A 713 -22.22 10.55 -1.68
N LEU A 714 -23.44 10.24 -2.14
CA LEU A 714 -24.21 11.20 -2.92
C LEU A 714 -24.45 12.50 -2.12
N ALA A 715 -24.82 12.39 -0.85
CA ALA A 715 -25.00 13.54 0.03
C ALA A 715 -23.72 14.37 0.19
N ARG A 716 -22.57 13.71 0.41
CA ARG A 716 -21.26 14.36 0.55
C ARG A 716 -20.81 15.07 -0.72
N LEU A 717 -21.05 14.45 -1.89
CA LEU A 717 -20.56 14.94 -3.17
C LEU A 717 -21.50 15.95 -3.83
N LEU A 718 -22.75 16.07 -3.36
CA LEU A 718 -23.78 16.93 -3.93
C LEU A 718 -23.31 18.38 -4.21
N PRO A 719 -22.58 19.07 -3.31
CA PRO A 719 -22.12 20.43 -3.59
C PRO A 719 -21.16 20.51 -4.79
N VAL A 720 -20.24 19.54 -4.91
CA VAL A 720 -19.26 19.46 -6.00
C VAL A 720 -19.95 19.08 -7.32
N LEU A 721 -20.90 18.14 -7.27
CA LEU A 721 -21.70 17.75 -8.44
C LEU A 721 -22.55 18.92 -8.95
N HIS A 722 -23.18 19.68 -8.05
CA HIS A 722 -23.97 20.85 -8.42
C HIS A 722 -23.10 21.95 -9.07
N LYS A 723 -21.95 22.25 -8.47
CA LYS A 723 -20.96 23.20 -9.02
C LYS A 723 -20.51 22.81 -10.44
N ASN A 724 -20.32 21.51 -10.67
CA ASN A 724 -19.81 20.97 -11.94
C ASN A 724 -20.90 20.44 -12.87
N SER A 725 -22.17 20.80 -12.66
CA SER A 725 -23.32 20.34 -13.46
C SER A 725 -23.16 20.55 -14.97
N ARG A 726 -22.37 21.56 -15.41
CA ARG A 726 -22.05 21.81 -16.82
C ARG A 726 -21.15 20.74 -17.47
N TYR A 727 -20.37 20.01 -16.68
CA TYR A 727 -19.40 19.00 -17.12
C TYR A 727 -19.95 17.58 -17.03
N LEU A 728 -21.04 17.41 -16.28
CA LEU A 728 -21.71 16.15 -16.03
C LEU A 728 -22.80 15.85 -17.08
N PRO A 729 -23.16 14.57 -17.27
CA PRO A 729 -24.26 14.20 -18.15
C PRO A 729 -25.58 14.81 -17.66
N LYS A 730 -26.42 15.27 -18.57
CA LYS A 730 -27.65 16.02 -18.22
C LYS A 730 -28.73 15.18 -17.53
N THR A 731 -28.78 13.86 -17.73
CA THR A 731 -29.92 13.03 -17.32
C THR A 731 -29.58 11.59 -16.91
N GLU A 732 -28.33 11.25 -16.57
CA GLU A 732 -27.95 9.85 -16.29
C GLU A 732 -27.22 9.69 -14.95
N PHE A 733 -27.96 9.89 -13.86
CA PHE A 733 -27.51 9.62 -12.50
C PHE A 733 -28.24 8.41 -11.92
N ILE A 734 -27.43 7.46 -11.42
CA ILE A 734 -27.90 6.28 -10.68
C ILE A 734 -27.35 6.36 -9.26
N LEU A 735 -28.24 6.26 -8.28
CA LEU A 735 -27.85 6.02 -6.89
C LEU A 735 -27.99 4.54 -6.60
N ASP A 736 -26.93 3.89 -6.15
CA ASP A 736 -26.98 2.53 -5.63
C ASP A 736 -26.83 2.54 -4.12
N THR A 737 -27.91 2.24 -3.40
CA THR A 737 -27.93 2.48 -1.96
C THR A 737 -26.96 1.59 -1.20
N GLU A 738 -26.66 0.39 -1.73
CA GLU A 738 -26.00 -0.75 -1.06
C GLU A 738 -26.76 -1.26 0.18
N ALA A 739 -27.18 -0.36 1.07
CA ALA A 739 -28.09 -0.62 2.16
C ALA A 739 -28.93 0.62 2.47
N VAL A 740 -30.18 0.44 2.88
CA VAL A 740 -30.98 1.53 3.47
C VAL A 740 -30.68 1.62 4.97
N ILE A 741 -30.13 2.75 5.41
CA ILE A 741 -29.54 2.91 6.75
C ILE A 741 -30.59 3.22 7.81
N SER A 742 -31.63 4.00 7.48
CA SER A 742 -32.60 4.51 8.46
C SER A 742 -33.26 3.43 9.32
N PRO A 743 -33.78 2.31 8.77
CA PRO A 743 -34.37 1.24 9.58
C PRO A 743 -33.36 0.62 10.57
N ARG A 744 -32.10 0.48 10.16
CA ARG A 744 -31.03 -0.06 11.01
C ARG A 744 -30.69 0.90 12.14
N ARG A 745 -30.61 2.20 11.86
CA ARG A 745 -30.30 3.24 12.86
C ARG A 745 -31.34 3.24 13.98
N ILE A 746 -32.63 3.22 13.62
CA ILE A 746 -33.74 3.18 14.58
C ILE A 746 -33.68 1.91 15.44
N LEU A 747 -33.50 0.74 14.81
CA LEU A 747 -33.41 -0.53 15.55
C LEU A 747 -32.19 -0.58 16.49
N ARG A 748 -31.05 -0.01 16.07
CA ARG A 748 -29.87 0.11 16.93
C ARG A 748 -30.20 0.96 18.17
N ASP A 749 -30.81 2.12 17.97
CA ASP A 749 -31.10 3.04 19.08
C ASP A 749 -32.12 2.42 20.06
N GLU A 750 -33.08 1.62 19.56
CA GLU A 750 -33.97 0.81 20.40
C GLU A 750 -33.22 -0.27 21.20
N VAL A 751 -32.35 -1.04 20.54
CA VAL A 751 -31.58 -2.13 21.17
C VAL A 751 -30.59 -1.62 22.21
N LEU A 752 -29.97 -0.46 21.95
CA LEU A 752 -29.01 0.17 22.87
C LEU A 752 -29.67 1.04 23.94
N GLY A 753 -31.00 1.17 23.94
CA GLY A 753 -31.73 2.01 24.89
C GLY A 753 -31.46 3.52 24.71
N LEU A 754 -31.03 3.92 23.51
CA LEU A 754 -30.73 5.31 23.12
C LEU A 754 -31.95 6.03 22.51
N ALA A 755 -33.06 5.32 22.31
CA ALA A 755 -34.27 5.86 21.69
C ALA A 755 -34.99 6.87 22.60
N GLU A 756 -35.23 8.08 22.08
CA GLU A 756 -36.18 9.03 22.68
C GLU A 756 -37.64 8.52 22.56
N PRO A 757 -38.58 8.98 23.41
CA PRO A 757 -39.99 8.58 23.34
C PRO A 757 -40.54 8.73 21.91
N SER A 758 -41.11 7.64 21.38
CA SER A 758 -41.47 7.45 19.97
C SER A 758 -42.23 8.65 19.37
N LEU A 759 -41.55 9.41 18.51
CA LEU A 759 -42.20 10.35 17.58
C LEU A 759 -43.08 9.56 16.61
N PRO A 760 -44.37 9.91 16.45
CA PRO A 760 -45.19 9.37 15.37
C PRO A 760 -44.49 9.62 14.03
N ASN A 761 -44.29 8.56 13.23
CA ASN A 761 -43.64 8.60 11.90
C ASN A 761 -42.10 8.78 11.89
N ALA A 762 -41.38 8.44 12.96
CA ALA A 762 -39.91 8.51 13.01
C ALA A 762 -39.21 7.84 11.80
N LEU A 763 -39.70 6.67 11.36
CA LEU A 763 -39.17 5.98 10.18
C LEU A 763 -39.38 6.76 8.88
N ASP A 764 -40.55 7.38 8.69
CA ASP A 764 -40.82 8.15 7.46
C ASP A 764 -39.96 9.40 7.36
N LEU A 765 -39.74 10.07 8.49
CA LEU A 765 -38.86 11.23 8.55
C LEU A 765 -37.42 10.84 8.25
N ALA A 766 -36.90 9.80 8.91
CA ALA A 766 -35.54 9.31 8.69
C ALA A 766 -35.31 8.86 7.23
N LEU A 767 -36.28 8.16 6.63
CA LEU A 767 -36.20 7.77 5.22
C LEU A 767 -36.19 8.98 4.28
N ARG A 768 -36.99 10.01 4.55
CA ARG A 768 -36.97 11.25 3.74
C ARG A 768 -35.65 11.98 3.86
N GLU A 769 -35.10 12.10 5.07
CA GLU A 769 -33.78 12.69 5.31
C GLU A 769 -32.67 11.92 4.57
N GLU A 770 -32.68 10.60 4.64
CA GLU A 770 -31.70 9.75 3.97
C GLU A 770 -31.72 9.97 2.44
N PHE A 771 -32.90 10.05 1.84
CA PHE A 771 -33.06 10.16 0.38
C PHE A 771 -33.24 11.59 -0.14
N ASP A 772 -33.04 12.62 0.68
CA ASP A 772 -33.20 14.03 0.27
C ASP A 772 -32.19 14.41 -0.82
N CYS A 773 -31.01 13.78 -0.82
CA CYS A 773 -29.99 13.99 -1.85
C CYS A 773 -30.28 13.32 -3.21
N ALA A 774 -31.30 12.45 -3.29
CA ALA A 774 -31.54 11.59 -4.46
C ALA A 774 -32.56 12.15 -5.48
N TYR A 775 -33.07 13.37 -5.28
CA TYR A 775 -34.19 13.95 -6.06
C TYR A 775 -33.95 14.04 -7.58
N PHE A 776 -32.71 14.06 -8.03
CA PHE A 776 -32.34 14.17 -9.45
C PHE A 776 -31.87 12.83 -10.06
N CYS A 777 -31.78 11.76 -9.26
CA CYS A 777 -31.40 10.45 -9.75
C CYS A 777 -32.51 9.84 -10.60
N GLN A 778 -32.19 9.36 -11.81
CA GLN A 778 -33.16 8.74 -12.71
C GLN A 778 -33.52 7.33 -12.27
N LYS A 779 -32.59 6.63 -11.60
CA LYS A 779 -32.82 5.33 -10.97
C LYS A 779 -32.19 5.30 -9.59
N ILE A 780 -32.87 4.64 -8.66
CA ILE A 780 -32.31 4.26 -7.37
C ILE A 780 -32.28 2.74 -7.32
N ILE A 781 -31.10 2.17 -7.06
CA ILE A 781 -30.88 0.73 -6.97
C ILE A 781 -31.01 0.33 -5.51
N ALA A 782 -31.92 -0.62 -5.26
CA ALA A 782 -32.06 -1.32 -3.99
C ALA A 782 -31.42 -2.70 -4.07
N VAL A 783 -30.89 -3.22 -2.97
CA VAL A 783 -30.36 -4.59 -2.93
C VAL A 783 -31.49 -5.61 -2.78
N THR A 784 -32.56 -5.26 -2.06
CA THR A 784 -33.70 -6.15 -1.80
C THR A 784 -35.05 -5.50 -2.10
N ASP A 785 -36.09 -6.33 -2.30
CA ASP A 785 -37.48 -5.85 -2.41
C ASP A 785 -37.96 -5.11 -1.17
N ARG A 786 -37.42 -5.46 0.01
CA ARG A 786 -37.75 -4.80 1.27
C ARG A 786 -37.24 -3.35 1.27
N GLU A 787 -36.00 -3.15 0.87
CA GLU A 787 -35.41 -1.82 0.73
C GLU A 787 -36.09 -1.01 -0.37
N ALA A 788 -36.45 -1.66 -1.48
CA ALA A 788 -37.19 -0.99 -2.54
C ALA A 788 -38.54 -0.44 -2.06
N ARG A 789 -39.19 -1.09 -1.07
CA ARG A 789 -40.40 -0.54 -0.42
C ARG A 789 -40.08 0.68 0.45
N PHE A 790 -38.97 0.69 1.17
CA PHE A 790 -38.54 1.86 1.97
C PHE A 790 -38.23 3.07 1.08
N ILE A 791 -37.51 2.87 -0.02
CA ILE A 791 -37.18 3.93 -0.97
C ILE A 791 -38.45 4.51 -1.61
N ARG A 792 -39.41 3.65 -2.02
CA ARG A 792 -40.72 4.10 -2.52
C ARG A 792 -41.52 4.85 -1.47
N ARG A 793 -41.48 4.41 -0.21
CA ARG A 793 -42.11 5.08 0.93
C ARG A 793 -41.50 6.45 1.20
N ALA A 794 -40.20 6.63 0.93
CA ALA A 794 -39.51 7.92 0.98
C ALA A 794 -39.93 8.90 -0.13
N GLY A 795 -40.68 8.45 -1.15
CA GLY A 795 -41.20 9.29 -2.24
C GLY A 795 -40.53 9.05 -3.59
N HIS A 796 -39.66 8.04 -3.72
CA HIS A 796 -38.93 7.75 -4.95
C HIS A 796 -39.50 6.51 -5.67
N PRO A 797 -40.32 6.66 -6.73
CA PRO A 797 -40.96 5.52 -7.40
C PRO A 797 -40.04 4.76 -8.37
N ASN A 798 -38.94 5.39 -8.81
CA ASN A 798 -38.00 4.95 -9.85
C ASN A 798 -36.96 3.93 -9.35
N VAL A 799 -37.40 2.94 -8.56
CA VAL A 799 -36.53 1.96 -7.90
C VAL A 799 -36.37 0.69 -8.72
N VAL A 800 -35.13 0.20 -8.84
CA VAL A 800 -34.78 -1.08 -9.46
C VAL A 800 -34.07 -1.95 -8.42
N VAL A 801 -34.33 -3.25 -8.41
CA VAL A 801 -33.66 -4.18 -7.49
C VAL A 801 -32.50 -4.86 -8.22
N ILE A 802 -31.28 -4.67 -7.72
CA ILE A 802 -30.08 -5.39 -8.17
C ILE A 802 -29.42 -6.00 -6.93
N GLY A 803 -29.68 -7.28 -6.70
CA GLY A 803 -29.15 -8.03 -5.57
C GLY A 803 -27.69 -8.47 -5.76
N HIS A 804 -27.23 -9.39 -4.90
CA HIS A 804 -25.92 -10.01 -5.03
C HIS A 804 -25.94 -11.12 -6.08
N SER A 805 -24.92 -11.16 -6.95
CA SER A 805 -24.62 -12.31 -7.79
C SER A 805 -23.76 -13.30 -7.00
N LEU A 806 -24.25 -14.51 -6.77
CA LEU A 806 -23.54 -15.52 -5.99
C LEU A 806 -23.46 -16.81 -6.77
N GLN A 807 -22.27 -17.40 -6.80
CA GLN A 807 -22.07 -18.74 -7.31
C GLN A 807 -21.93 -19.68 -6.12
N ALA A 808 -22.85 -20.65 -6.02
CA ALA A 808 -22.79 -21.67 -4.98
C ALA A 808 -21.55 -22.54 -5.18
N ARG A 809 -20.73 -22.67 -4.12
CA ARG A 809 -19.59 -23.60 -4.06
C ARG A 809 -19.77 -24.57 -2.90
N SER A 810 -19.91 -25.85 -3.21
CA SER A 810 -20.03 -26.90 -2.19
C SER A 810 -18.71 -27.05 -1.42
N THR A 811 -18.80 -27.27 -0.12
CA THR A 811 -17.64 -27.63 0.69
C THR A 811 -17.09 -29.00 0.29
N ARG A 812 -15.78 -29.20 0.41
CA ARG A 812 -15.15 -30.50 0.11
C ARG A 812 -15.50 -31.54 1.17
N ARG A 813 -15.69 -31.11 2.43
CA ARG A 813 -16.03 -31.97 3.56
C ARG A 813 -17.55 -32.04 3.78
N SER A 814 -18.01 -33.20 4.22
CA SER A 814 -19.40 -33.42 4.64
C SER A 814 -19.73 -32.72 5.96
N PHE A 815 -21.01 -32.62 6.31
CA PHE A 815 -21.44 -32.00 7.57
C PHE A 815 -20.88 -32.71 8.82
N SER A 816 -20.79 -34.04 8.80
CA SER A 816 -20.29 -34.86 9.91
C SER A 816 -18.79 -34.71 10.15
N GLU A 817 -18.01 -34.41 9.11
CA GLU A 817 -16.55 -34.24 9.18
C GLU A 817 -16.11 -32.85 9.68
N ARG A 818 -17.05 -31.92 9.80
CA ARG A 818 -16.82 -30.54 10.26
C ARG A 818 -17.18 -30.40 11.72
N LYS A 819 -16.62 -29.39 12.41
CA LYS A 819 -16.88 -29.10 13.83
C LYS A 819 -16.96 -27.58 14.07
N ASP A 820 -17.35 -27.15 15.27
CA ASP A 820 -17.27 -25.74 15.70
C ASP A 820 -18.15 -24.73 14.90
N LEU A 821 -18.16 -23.48 15.37
CA LEU A 821 -18.90 -22.35 14.83
C LEU A 821 -17.97 -21.36 14.11
N LEU A 822 -18.42 -20.79 12.99
CA LEU A 822 -17.69 -19.77 12.24
C LEU A 822 -18.46 -18.46 12.18
N PHE A 823 -17.79 -17.36 12.47
CA PHE A 823 -18.25 -15.99 12.21
C PHE A 823 -17.26 -15.31 11.25
N VAL A 824 -17.80 -14.68 10.20
CA VAL A 824 -17.01 -13.87 9.26
C VAL A 824 -17.53 -12.44 9.24
N GLY A 825 -16.68 -11.46 9.55
CA GLY A 825 -17.06 -10.05 9.55
C GLY A 825 -15.93 -9.08 9.93
N ALA A 826 -16.01 -7.85 9.40
CA ALA A 826 -15.05 -6.79 9.72
C ALA A 826 -15.42 -6.04 11.00
N ILE A 827 -14.42 -5.69 11.82
CA ILE A 827 -14.56 -4.88 13.04
C ILE A 827 -13.71 -3.61 12.88
N VAL A 828 -14.35 -2.56 12.38
CA VAL A 828 -13.69 -1.30 11.99
C VAL A 828 -13.80 -0.19 13.03
N ASP A 829 -14.83 -0.23 13.87
CA ASP A 829 -15.10 0.74 14.94
C ASP A 829 -15.75 0.06 16.16
N GLU A 830 -15.69 0.71 17.33
CA GLU A 830 -16.28 0.21 18.59
C GLU A 830 -17.81 0.09 18.56
N ALA A 831 -18.48 0.86 17.69
CA ALA A 831 -19.93 0.81 17.48
C ALA A 831 -20.34 -0.17 16.36
N SER A 832 -19.40 -1.00 15.86
CA SER A 832 -19.66 -1.94 14.78
C SER A 832 -20.71 -2.98 15.19
N PRO A 833 -21.73 -3.25 14.35
CA PRO A 833 -22.68 -4.32 14.62
C PRO A 833 -22.02 -5.68 14.76
N ASN A 834 -20.88 -5.91 14.09
CA ASN A 834 -20.18 -7.19 14.21
C ASN A 834 -19.57 -7.35 15.60
N LEU A 835 -19.01 -6.29 16.20
CA LEU A 835 -18.51 -6.33 17.57
C LEU A 835 -19.65 -6.52 18.56
N ASP A 836 -20.73 -5.76 18.41
CA ASP A 836 -21.96 -5.90 19.19
C ASP A 836 -22.56 -7.31 19.13
N SER A 837 -22.55 -7.92 17.93
CA SER A 837 -23.01 -9.29 17.68
C SER A 837 -22.17 -10.30 18.45
N LEU A 838 -20.85 -10.13 18.44
CA LEU A 838 -19.91 -11.05 19.09
C LEU A 838 -20.02 -10.96 20.62
N ILE A 839 -20.12 -9.74 21.17
CA ILE A 839 -20.32 -9.53 22.61
C ILE A 839 -21.64 -10.17 23.07
N TRP A 840 -22.73 -9.91 22.36
CA TRP A 840 -24.03 -10.49 22.71
C TRP A 840 -24.03 -12.01 22.57
N PHE A 841 -23.48 -12.54 21.48
CA PHE A 841 -23.41 -13.99 21.29
C PHE A 841 -22.56 -14.67 22.36
N GLY A 842 -21.40 -14.09 22.69
CA GLY A 842 -20.52 -14.57 23.76
C GLY A 842 -21.19 -14.57 25.13
N ARG A 843 -21.96 -13.53 25.47
CA ARG A 843 -22.65 -13.40 26.76
C ARG A 843 -23.91 -14.24 26.87
N GLU A 844 -24.77 -14.21 25.85
CA GLU A 844 -26.16 -14.67 25.96
C GLU A 844 -26.43 -16.03 25.30
N VAL A 845 -25.60 -16.43 24.33
CA VAL A 845 -25.85 -17.60 23.48
C VAL A 845 -24.81 -18.70 23.69
N MET A 846 -23.53 -18.36 23.65
CA MET A 846 -22.43 -19.33 23.76
C MET A 846 -22.51 -20.19 25.04
N PRO A 847 -22.83 -19.64 26.24
CA PRO A 847 -22.96 -20.45 27.45
C PRO A 847 -24.09 -21.50 27.35
N LYS A 848 -25.18 -21.18 26.65
CA LYS A 848 -26.30 -22.11 26.42
C LYS A 848 -25.92 -23.20 25.42
N VAL A 849 -25.17 -22.84 24.36
CA VAL A 849 -24.66 -23.80 23.38
C VAL A 849 -23.70 -24.79 24.06
N GLN A 850 -22.79 -24.30 24.90
CA GLN A 850 -21.83 -25.13 25.62
C GLN A 850 -22.51 -26.02 26.68
N ALA A 851 -23.61 -25.56 27.31
CA ALA A 851 -24.37 -26.37 28.26
C ALA A 851 -25.01 -27.60 27.58
N GLU A 852 -25.46 -27.47 26.33
CA GLU A 852 -26.11 -28.56 25.60
C GLU A 852 -25.12 -29.46 24.81
N LEU A 853 -24.07 -28.87 24.23
CA LEU A 853 -23.15 -29.57 23.31
C LEU A 853 -21.78 -29.87 23.92
N GLY A 854 -21.48 -29.37 25.12
CA GLY A 854 -20.19 -29.49 25.79
C GLY A 854 -19.29 -28.26 25.61
N SER A 855 -18.37 -28.05 26.56
CA SER A 855 -17.44 -26.91 26.59
C SER A 855 -16.35 -26.95 25.50
N GLU A 856 -16.25 -28.03 24.75
CA GLU A 856 -15.28 -28.18 23.66
C GLU A 856 -15.66 -27.41 22.39
N VAL A 857 -16.92 -27.01 22.24
CA VAL A 857 -17.40 -26.25 21.07
C VAL A 857 -16.79 -24.86 21.07
N ARG A 858 -16.15 -24.51 19.95
CA ARG A 858 -15.51 -23.19 19.76
C ARG A 858 -16.21 -22.30 18.74
N LEU A 859 -15.98 -21.01 18.86
CA LEU A 859 -16.34 -19.99 17.88
C LEU A 859 -15.08 -19.38 17.26
N THR A 860 -14.87 -19.60 15.97
CA THR A 860 -13.80 -18.96 15.21
C THR A 860 -14.32 -17.70 14.52
N VAL A 861 -13.60 -16.59 14.69
CA VAL A 861 -13.93 -15.27 14.15
C VAL A 861 -12.86 -14.87 13.13
N VAL A 862 -13.27 -14.67 11.88
CA VAL A 862 -12.37 -14.34 10.75
C VAL A 862 -12.82 -13.02 10.11
N GLY A 863 -11.90 -12.11 9.83
CA GLY A 863 -12.21 -10.84 9.16
C GLY A 863 -11.26 -9.69 9.53
N SER A 864 -11.34 -8.61 8.77
CA SER A 864 -10.48 -7.44 8.95
C SER A 864 -10.80 -6.67 10.24
N ARG A 865 -9.76 -6.09 10.86
CA ARG A 865 -9.85 -5.34 12.11
C ARG A 865 -9.12 -3.99 11.99
N SER A 866 -9.74 -2.93 12.50
CA SER A 866 -9.07 -1.65 12.72
C SER A 866 -8.17 -1.72 13.94
N ARG A 867 -6.90 -1.30 13.81
CA ARG A 867 -5.95 -1.18 14.93
C ARG A 867 -6.39 -0.17 16.01
N LYS A 868 -7.41 0.64 15.72
CA LYS A 868 -7.97 1.64 16.65
C LYS A 868 -9.03 1.08 17.61
N VAL A 869 -9.51 -0.14 17.40
CA VAL A 869 -10.62 -0.72 18.18
C VAL A 869 -10.09 -1.67 19.23
N ASP A 870 -10.42 -1.40 20.50
CA ASP A 870 -10.11 -2.33 21.59
C ASP A 870 -11.05 -3.55 21.55
N LEU A 871 -10.46 -4.73 21.39
CA LEU A 871 -11.18 -6.01 21.44
C LEU A 871 -10.99 -6.75 22.77
N SER A 872 -10.38 -6.12 23.77
CA SER A 872 -10.13 -6.72 25.08
C SER A 872 -11.40 -7.25 25.74
N CYS A 873 -12.54 -6.61 25.48
CA CYS A 873 -13.86 -7.05 25.93
C CYS A 873 -14.26 -8.45 25.44
N LEU A 874 -13.69 -8.95 24.33
CA LEU A 874 -13.95 -10.30 23.84
C LEU A 874 -13.13 -11.36 24.58
N ASN A 875 -12.10 -10.97 25.33
CA ASN A 875 -11.23 -11.88 26.06
C ASN A 875 -11.91 -12.52 27.29
N GLU A 876 -13.07 -12.00 27.69
CA GLU A 876 -13.85 -12.56 28.81
C GLU A 876 -14.60 -13.85 28.44
N PHE A 877 -14.65 -14.21 27.14
CA PHE A 877 -15.41 -15.36 26.63
C PHE A 877 -14.54 -16.59 26.37
N GLU A 878 -14.78 -17.68 27.10
CA GLU A 878 -14.12 -18.96 26.85
C GLU A 878 -14.59 -19.61 25.54
N GLY A 879 -13.64 -20.09 24.73
CA GLY A 879 -13.92 -20.81 23.48
C GLY A 879 -14.07 -19.93 22.23
N LEU A 880 -13.63 -18.66 22.27
CA LEU A 880 -13.61 -17.76 21.12
C LEU A 880 -12.19 -17.60 20.54
N ASP A 881 -12.01 -17.98 19.28
CA ASP A 881 -10.74 -17.91 18.54
C ASP A 881 -10.78 -16.77 17.50
N LEU A 882 -9.99 -15.71 17.69
CA LEU A 882 -9.85 -14.60 16.74
C LEU A 882 -8.70 -14.86 15.77
N VAL A 883 -9.00 -15.02 14.48
CA VAL A 883 -7.99 -15.32 13.44
C VAL A 883 -7.49 -14.08 12.71
N GLY A 884 -8.36 -13.07 12.55
CA GLY A 884 -8.04 -11.85 11.80
C GLY A 884 -8.28 -11.98 10.29
N GLU A 885 -7.60 -11.14 9.50
CA GLU A 885 -7.73 -11.11 8.04
C GLU A 885 -6.98 -12.28 7.39
N VAL A 886 -7.63 -12.97 6.44
CA VAL A 886 -7.06 -14.10 5.72
C VAL A 886 -7.24 -13.91 4.22
N GLU A 887 -6.31 -14.43 3.43
CA GLU A 887 -6.39 -14.33 1.96
C GLU A 887 -7.48 -15.24 1.38
N ASP A 888 -7.74 -16.39 2.00
CA ASP A 888 -8.76 -17.34 1.58
C ASP A 888 -9.63 -17.82 2.75
N LEU A 889 -10.96 -17.73 2.57
CA LEU A 889 -11.96 -18.17 3.53
C LEU A 889 -12.40 -19.62 3.30
N GLU A 890 -12.10 -20.21 2.14
CA GLU A 890 -12.51 -21.59 1.78
C GLU A 890 -12.10 -22.62 2.84
N PRO A 891 -10.86 -22.61 3.39
CA PRO A 891 -10.46 -23.56 4.43
C PRO A 891 -11.29 -23.45 5.71
N PHE A 892 -11.74 -22.24 6.07
CA PHE A 892 -12.57 -22.01 7.25
C PHE A 892 -13.99 -22.53 7.02
N TYR A 893 -14.58 -22.26 5.85
CA TYR A 893 -15.90 -22.82 5.51
C TYR A 893 -15.87 -24.35 5.41
N ASP A 894 -14.78 -24.94 4.92
CA ASP A 894 -14.58 -26.40 4.82
C ASP A 894 -14.35 -27.07 6.18
N ALA A 895 -13.86 -26.35 7.18
CA ALA A 895 -13.60 -26.89 8.53
C ALA A 895 -14.82 -26.76 9.47
N HIS A 896 -15.62 -25.70 9.33
CA HIS A 896 -16.63 -25.34 10.32
C HIS A 896 -18.03 -25.89 9.99
N ARG A 897 -18.73 -26.39 11.01
CA ARG A 897 -20.02 -27.07 10.85
C ARG A 897 -21.19 -26.09 10.72
N VAL A 898 -21.13 -24.99 11.46
CA VAL A 898 -22.20 -23.98 11.52
C VAL A 898 -21.61 -22.60 11.33
N PHE A 899 -22.23 -21.82 10.44
CA PHE A 899 -21.91 -20.41 10.26
C PHE A 899 -22.93 -19.57 11.02
N ILE A 900 -22.46 -18.63 11.83
CA ILE A 900 -23.31 -17.78 12.66
C ILE A 900 -23.25 -16.31 12.20
N ALA A 901 -24.40 -15.65 12.27
CA ALA A 901 -24.53 -14.21 12.05
C ALA A 901 -25.50 -13.61 13.07
N PRO A 902 -25.09 -13.49 14.35
CA PRO A 902 -25.96 -13.11 15.46
C PRO A 902 -26.18 -11.59 15.55
N THR A 903 -26.52 -10.96 14.42
CA THR A 903 -26.58 -9.50 14.33
C THR A 903 -27.90 -8.93 14.79
N ARG A 904 -27.83 -8.10 15.84
CA ARG A 904 -28.98 -7.46 16.49
C ARG A 904 -29.55 -6.27 15.72
N PHE A 905 -28.71 -5.57 14.96
CA PHE A 905 -29.12 -4.46 14.09
C PHE A 905 -28.29 -4.45 12.79
N ALA A 906 -28.94 -4.68 11.64
CA ALA A 906 -28.30 -4.67 10.32
C ALA A 906 -29.20 -4.08 9.22
N GLY A 907 -28.58 -3.57 8.16
CA GLY A 907 -29.24 -3.24 6.88
C GLY A 907 -29.46 -4.52 6.05
N ALA A 908 -30.25 -4.47 4.97
CA ALA A 908 -30.71 -5.70 4.32
C ALA A 908 -29.56 -6.48 3.64
N SER A 909 -29.75 -7.81 3.58
CA SER A 909 -28.80 -8.84 3.13
C SER A 909 -27.46 -8.79 3.87
N LEU A 910 -27.35 -9.51 5.00
CA LEU A 910 -26.03 -9.73 5.59
C LEU A 910 -25.20 -10.49 4.55
N THR A 911 -24.23 -9.80 3.93
CA THR A 911 -23.31 -10.32 2.90
C THR A 911 -22.57 -11.58 3.35
N LYS A 912 -22.51 -11.79 4.67
CA LYS A 912 -22.02 -13.00 5.31
C LYS A 912 -22.93 -14.23 5.15
N PHE A 913 -24.26 -14.07 5.12
CA PHE A 913 -25.19 -15.17 4.81
C PHE A 913 -25.02 -15.65 3.38
N THR A 914 -24.82 -14.73 2.44
CA THR A 914 -24.74 -15.03 1.01
C THR A 914 -23.46 -15.79 0.61
N ARG A 915 -22.36 -15.64 1.35
CA ARG A 915 -21.16 -16.49 1.20
C ARG A 915 -21.26 -17.85 1.89
N ALA A 916 -22.03 -17.96 2.98
CA ALA A 916 -22.17 -19.18 3.78
C ALA A 916 -23.31 -20.11 3.33
N LEU A 917 -24.38 -19.57 2.72
CA LEU A 917 -25.54 -20.28 2.17
C LEU A 917 -25.21 -21.53 1.33
N PRO A 918 -24.14 -21.54 0.50
CA PRO A 918 -23.77 -22.70 -0.29
C PRO A 918 -23.00 -23.79 0.49
N SER A 919 -22.53 -23.49 1.69
CA SER A 919 -21.37 -24.17 2.28
C SER A 919 -21.61 -24.68 3.70
N VAL A 920 -22.43 -24.01 4.51
CA VAL A 920 -22.55 -24.30 5.96
C VAL A 920 -24.00 -24.11 6.45
N CYS A 921 -24.40 -24.86 7.48
CA CYS A 921 -25.70 -24.66 8.14
C CYS A 921 -25.75 -23.27 8.79
N LEU A 922 -26.85 -22.53 8.62
CA LEU A 922 -26.98 -21.13 9.00
C LEU A 922 -27.83 -20.94 10.25
N LEU A 923 -27.30 -20.22 11.24
CA LEU A 923 -28.06 -19.69 12.37
C LEU A 923 -28.14 -18.16 12.30
N SER A 924 -29.37 -17.66 12.23
CA SER A 924 -29.75 -16.25 12.17
C SER A 924 -30.67 -15.93 13.33
N GLN A 925 -30.67 -14.68 13.80
CA GLN A 925 -31.60 -14.23 14.86
C GLN A 925 -33.09 -14.40 14.46
N ALA A 926 -33.41 -14.54 13.17
CA ALA A 926 -34.77 -14.89 12.74
C ALA A 926 -35.20 -16.32 13.11
N ILE A 927 -34.28 -17.14 13.64
CA ILE A 927 -34.48 -18.52 14.08
C ILE A 927 -34.52 -18.62 15.63
N PHE A 928 -34.04 -17.59 16.34
CA PHE A 928 -34.18 -17.45 17.79
C PHE A 928 -35.42 -16.62 18.11
#